data_AF-A0A1H6YZS1-F1
#
_entry.id   AF-A0A1H6YZS1-F1
#
_cell.length_a   1.000
_cell.length_b   1.000
_cell.length_c   1.000
_cell.angle_alpha   90.00
_cell.angle_beta   90.00
_cell.angle_gamma   90.00
#
_symmetry.space_group_name_H-M   'P 1'
#
loop_
_entity.id
_entity.type
_entity.pdbx_description
1 polymer ?
#
loop_
_entity_poly.entity_id
_entity_poly.type
_entity_poly.pdbx_seq_one_letter_code
_entity_poly.pdbx_strand_id
1 'polypeptide(L)'
;MYLNAIQSSFADPFSSGLDSLSDTQLLQDKIVSTTNLLLSFSEDFYTNLNLSVISGEYIREPDFLDNLEVTLQLFSPSYYFDQSVTDDESANQLNNLIISAFKIYSYSLRHYKHFHSNVTRDYNSIETSIRFDTIKNTRFNNMPASLVPVVEQAHEFRTFNIKLAEYDHHISARPNILKELVLLSHNLKERSQESNIIYSILLDKCVFLLQKISYRYKQSEQNFFYAVDFVERELNDEDLDQYFFKDFSLITKLHYDIDSGVSSREFTRTLDTALRNYQNSQNLSYENFHCIVKKYKILNVSETKLIEISDKFTSHFSFQNEEINNFDKRAYEITKNYIFNNRFSVLANIDHIPFRELLKEINNIDFLQQETKVYNYFPYLKVCQHLTKQLDSLLEPSRKSKYDENFEKIVYYLKYLKKFQEILKKNFDWCKNRNFSPYQMPISECTRTVVHDGQQVQVFLASSIVLPIDYERVQKDVATVTSDYIKLETISKVQSSILDDIKKIQDIKETIEKTDKKHIEILSVFAAIVLFVSSNIQVFNKTETIEDALRFMLIFAYILILFIVVIWMITRESAFAIKKIPMIHWILIIGLAISTFCAFLLSKPIVNAIEINARIDSLVDRRLQSTNNDIIKVIPRKKIILTPKEKKQI
;
A
#
# COMPACT_ATOMS: atom_id res chain seq x y z
N MET A 1 -25.47 29.64 -24.71
CA MET A 1 -26.52 29.37 -25.72
C MET A 1 -27.92 29.27 -25.12
N TYR A 2 -28.24 28.28 -24.28
CA TYR A 2 -29.62 28.05 -23.83
C TYR A 2 -30.07 29.03 -22.76
N LEU A 3 -29.17 29.46 -21.86
CA LEU A 3 -29.46 30.57 -20.94
C LEU A 3 -29.75 31.87 -21.70
N ASN A 4 -28.98 32.14 -22.77
CA ASN A 4 -29.23 33.31 -23.60
C ASN A 4 -30.57 33.20 -24.35
N ALA A 5 -30.95 31.99 -24.79
CA ALA A 5 -32.27 31.75 -25.36
C ALA A 5 -33.40 32.06 -24.36
N ILE A 6 -33.24 31.66 -23.09
CA ILE A 6 -34.18 32.02 -22.02
C ILE A 6 -34.30 33.54 -21.86
N GLN A 7 -33.17 34.26 -21.88
CA GLN A 7 -33.15 35.72 -21.79
C GLN A 7 -33.87 36.38 -22.98
N SER A 8 -33.65 35.85 -24.20
CA SER A 8 -34.34 36.33 -25.41
C SER A 8 -35.85 36.05 -25.38
N SER A 9 -36.25 34.82 -25.04
CA SER A 9 -37.67 34.43 -24.91
C SER A 9 -38.40 35.22 -23.82
N PHE A 10 -37.68 35.77 -22.84
CA PHE A 10 -38.25 36.64 -21.81
C PHE A 10 -38.47 38.08 -22.31
N ALA A 11 -37.61 38.59 -23.19
CA ALA A 11 -37.66 39.97 -23.67
C ALA A 11 -38.86 40.24 -24.60
N ASP A 12 -39.30 39.25 -25.38
CA ASP A 12 -40.38 39.42 -26.36
C ASP A 12 -41.79 39.62 -25.74
N PRO A 13 -42.23 38.87 -24.72
CA PRO A 13 -43.62 38.95 -24.25
C PRO A 13 -43.85 39.90 -23.08
N PHE A 14 -42.84 40.15 -22.25
CA PHE A 14 -42.99 40.90 -20.99
C PHE A 14 -42.57 42.38 -21.10
N SER A 15 -42.01 42.80 -22.24
CA SER A 15 -41.61 44.19 -22.51
C SER A 15 -42.75 45.11 -22.99
N SER A 16 -43.88 44.54 -23.44
CA SER A 16 -44.98 45.28 -24.09
C SER A 16 -46.34 45.18 -23.38
N GLY A 17 -46.47 44.36 -22.31
CA GLY A 17 -47.76 43.95 -21.75
C GLY A 17 -48.18 44.56 -20.39
N LEU A 18 -47.38 45.47 -19.80
CA LEU A 18 -47.59 45.93 -18.41
C LEU A 18 -48.22 47.32 -18.25
N ASP A 19 -48.69 47.96 -19.33
CA ASP A 19 -49.25 49.31 -19.25
C ASP A 19 -50.79 49.37 -19.06
N SER A 20 -51.18 50.10 -18.00
CA SER A 20 -52.50 50.65 -17.62
C SER A 20 -53.64 49.68 -17.26
N LEU A 21 -54.18 49.85 -16.04
CA LEU A 21 -55.27 49.08 -15.41
C LEU A 21 -56.39 50.08 -15.03
N SER A 22 -57.54 50.04 -15.69
CA SER A 22 -58.70 50.86 -15.28
C SER A 22 -60.08 50.21 -15.42
N ASP A 23 -60.19 48.97 -15.95
CA ASP A 23 -61.48 48.27 -16.09
C ASP A 23 -61.42 46.82 -15.55
N THR A 24 -62.37 46.46 -14.69
CA THR A 24 -62.41 45.18 -13.95
C THR A 24 -62.68 43.97 -14.84
N GLN A 25 -63.44 44.12 -15.93
CA GLN A 25 -63.68 43.04 -16.89
C GLN A 25 -62.48 42.83 -17.83
N LEU A 26 -61.75 43.91 -18.12
CA LEU A 26 -60.45 43.89 -18.82
C LEU A 26 -59.37 43.20 -17.97
N LEU A 27 -59.48 43.23 -16.63
CA LEU A 27 -58.51 42.62 -15.72
C LEU A 27 -58.60 41.09 -15.62
N GLN A 28 -59.81 40.51 -15.59
CA GLN A 28 -59.94 39.04 -15.56
C GLN A 28 -59.39 38.41 -16.85
N ASP A 29 -59.70 39.00 -18.00
CA ASP A 29 -59.12 38.58 -19.28
C ASP A 29 -57.59 38.74 -19.29
N LYS A 30 -57.05 39.81 -18.68
CA LYS A 30 -55.61 40.00 -18.47
C LYS A 30 -54.99 38.93 -17.56
N ILE A 31 -55.68 38.48 -16.50
CA ILE A 31 -55.18 37.40 -15.63
C ILE A 31 -55.11 36.08 -16.40
N VAL A 32 -56.14 35.76 -17.19
CA VAL A 32 -56.15 34.54 -18.02
C VAL A 32 -55.08 34.61 -19.10
N SER A 33 -54.95 35.74 -19.82
CA SER A 33 -53.92 35.91 -20.84
C SER A 33 -52.51 35.83 -20.25
N THR A 34 -52.29 36.44 -19.08
CA THR A 34 -51.00 36.39 -18.38
C THR A 34 -50.68 34.98 -17.89
N THR A 35 -51.69 34.24 -17.41
CA THR A 35 -51.53 32.84 -17.02
C THR A 35 -51.10 31.99 -18.20
N ASN A 36 -51.77 32.10 -19.34
CA ASN A 36 -51.41 31.37 -20.56
C ASN A 36 -50.02 31.74 -21.06
N LEU A 37 -49.66 33.02 -20.99
CA LEU A 37 -48.33 33.49 -21.34
C LEU A 37 -47.26 32.89 -20.42
N LEU A 38 -47.50 32.87 -19.11
CA LEU A 38 -46.58 32.27 -18.13
C LEU A 38 -46.42 30.77 -18.35
N LEU A 39 -47.49 30.05 -18.69
CA LEU A 39 -47.45 28.62 -18.96
C LEU A 39 -46.64 28.32 -20.24
N SER A 40 -46.92 29.04 -21.33
CA SER A 40 -46.14 28.93 -22.59
C SER A 40 -44.66 29.25 -22.38
N PHE A 41 -44.37 30.36 -21.68
CA PHE A 41 -43.00 30.72 -21.32
C PHE A 41 -42.34 29.64 -20.44
N SER A 42 -43.08 29.01 -19.53
CA SER A 42 -42.56 27.94 -18.67
C SER A 42 -42.10 26.73 -19.48
N GLU A 43 -42.85 26.33 -20.51
CA GLU A 43 -42.47 25.23 -21.39
C GLU A 43 -41.14 25.50 -22.10
N ASP A 44 -40.98 26.69 -22.69
CA ASP A 44 -39.74 27.11 -23.33
C ASP A 44 -38.59 27.25 -22.33
N PHE A 45 -38.87 27.84 -21.16
CA PHE A 45 -37.90 28.02 -20.08
C PHE A 45 -37.33 26.69 -19.63
N TYR A 46 -38.18 25.72 -19.29
CA TYR A 46 -37.72 24.41 -18.80
C TYR A 46 -37.14 23.54 -19.90
N THR A 47 -37.59 23.68 -21.16
CA THR A 47 -36.95 23.01 -22.29
C THR A 47 -35.50 23.47 -22.43
N ASN A 48 -35.27 24.78 -22.49
CA ASN A 48 -33.93 25.34 -22.59
C ASN A 48 -33.07 25.04 -21.35
N LEU A 49 -33.65 25.13 -20.15
CA LEU A 49 -32.93 24.86 -18.91
C LEU A 49 -32.49 23.38 -18.82
N ASN A 50 -33.35 22.45 -19.25
CA ASN A 50 -32.99 21.03 -19.30
C ASN A 50 -31.89 20.76 -20.33
N LEU A 51 -32.01 21.33 -21.54
CA LEU A 51 -31.01 21.19 -22.60
C LEU A 51 -29.66 21.81 -22.23
N SER A 52 -29.67 22.91 -21.48
CA SER A 52 -28.46 23.52 -20.89
C SER A 52 -27.67 22.52 -20.04
N VAL A 53 -28.34 21.81 -19.13
CA VAL A 53 -27.70 20.80 -18.27
C VAL A 53 -27.28 19.57 -19.09
N ILE A 54 -28.15 19.07 -19.96
CA ILE A 54 -27.89 17.88 -20.79
C ILE A 54 -26.67 18.08 -21.68
N SER A 55 -26.50 19.27 -22.26
CA SER A 55 -25.40 19.61 -23.17
C SER A 55 -24.08 19.97 -22.47
N GLY A 56 -24.10 20.11 -21.14
CA GLY A 56 -22.92 20.50 -20.37
C GLY A 56 -22.59 22.00 -20.43
N GLU A 57 -23.55 22.88 -20.72
CA GLU A 57 -23.32 24.33 -20.85
C GLU A 57 -22.58 24.91 -19.62
N TYR A 58 -22.91 24.43 -18.42
CA TYR A 58 -22.33 24.84 -17.13
C TYR A 58 -20.84 24.59 -16.94
N ILE A 59 -20.18 23.83 -17.80
CA ILE A 59 -18.72 23.62 -17.78
C ILE A 59 -18.05 24.09 -19.08
N ARG A 60 -18.83 24.23 -20.16
CA ARG A 60 -18.34 24.54 -21.50
C ARG A 60 -18.21 26.03 -21.73
N GLU A 61 -19.17 26.80 -21.24
CA GLU A 61 -19.22 28.24 -21.45
C GLU A 61 -18.40 28.95 -20.36
N PRO A 62 -17.35 29.69 -20.71
CA PRO A 62 -16.52 30.42 -19.74
C PRO A 62 -17.34 31.38 -18.87
N ASP A 63 -18.27 32.10 -19.50
CA ASP A 63 -19.12 33.11 -18.85
C ASP A 63 -20.44 32.54 -18.33
N PHE A 64 -20.52 31.22 -18.12
CA PHE A 64 -21.75 30.57 -17.68
C PHE A 64 -22.33 31.19 -16.40
N LEU A 65 -21.47 31.41 -15.39
CA LEU A 65 -21.92 31.92 -14.10
C LEU A 65 -22.47 33.34 -14.24
N ASP A 66 -21.81 34.20 -15.01
CA ASP A 66 -22.26 35.56 -15.26
C ASP A 66 -23.60 35.57 -16.02
N ASN A 67 -23.73 34.75 -17.07
CA ASN A 67 -24.99 34.57 -17.78
C ASN A 67 -26.10 34.05 -16.87
N LEU A 68 -25.80 33.15 -15.94
CA LEU A 68 -26.75 32.63 -14.98
C LEU A 68 -27.18 33.70 -13.96
N GLU A 69 -26.26 34.55 -13.49
CA GLU A 69 -26.59 35.67 -12.61
C GLU A 69 -27.47 36.71 -13.30
N VAL A 70 -27.17 37.07 -14.55
CA VAL A 70 -28.02 37.96 -15.36
C VAL A 70 -29.42 37.36 -15.49
N THR A 71 -29.52 36.07 -15.78
CA THR A 71 -30.81 35.36 -15.88
C THR A 71 -31.56 35.35 -14.55
N LEU A 72 -30.86 35.15 -13.41
CA LEU A 72 -31.44 35.23 -12.08
C LEU A 72 -31.98 36.63 -11.76
N GLN A 73 -31.31 37.69 -12.20
CA GLN A 73 -31.74 39.07 -11.98
C GLN A 73 -33.04 39.39 -12.74
N LEU A 74 -33.24 38.83 -13.95
CA LEU A 74 -34.49 38.97 -14.71
C LEU A 74 -35.72 38.46 -13.95
N PHE A 75 -35.56 37.47 -13.07
CA PHE A 75 -36.66 36.94 -12.26
C PHE A 75 -36.68 37.52 -10.84
N SER A 76 -35.93 38.58 -10.57
CA SER A 76 -36.00 39.27 -9.27
C SER A 76 -37.27 40.12 -9.18
N PRO A 77 -38.14 39.89 -8.18
CA PRO A 77 -39.38 40.67 -8.02
C PRO A 77 -39.14 42.18 -7.88
N SER A 78 -37.98 42.59 -7.35
CA SER A 78 -37.60 43.99 -7.16
C SER A 78 -37.43 44.77 -8.46
N TYR A 79 -37.36 44.10 -9.61
CA TYR A 79 -37.11 44.73 -10.90
C TYR A 79 -38.41 45.24 -11.56
N TYR A 80 -39.57 44.66 -11.19
CA TYR A 80 -40.85 44.92 -11.88
C TYR A 80 -41.94 45.48 -10.98
N PHE A 81 -41.82 45.34 -9.66
CA PHE A 81 -42.88 45.73 -8.74
C PHE A 81 -42.35 46.71 -7.70
N ASP A 82 -42.91 47.93 -7.70
CA ASP A 82 -42.77 48.86 -6.60
C ASP A 82 -43.65 48.35 -5.44
N GLN A 83 -43.16 48.37 -4.20
CA GLN A 83 -43.82 47.71 -3.05
C GLN A 83 -45.10 48.43 -2.56
N SER A 84 -45.66 49.35 -3.35
CA SER A 84 -46.92 50.02 -3.03
C SER A 84 -48.08 49.05 -3.24
N VAL A 85 -48.64 48.57 -2.13
CA VAL A 85 -49.93 47.86 -2.12
C VAL A 85 -50.97 48.80 -2.71
N THR A 86 -51.52 48.45 -3.87
CA THR A 86 -52.68 49.15 -4.42
C THR A 86 -53.93 48.64 -3.70
N ASP A 87 -54.93 49.50 -3.53
CA ASP A 87 -56.24 49.11 -2.96
C ASP A 87 -57.05 48.16 -3.89
N ASP A 88 -56.52 47.84 -5.07
CA ASP A 88 -57.14 46.96 -6.06
C ASP A 88 -56.75 45.49 -5.84
N GLU A 89 -57.69 44.70 -5.32
CA GLU A 89 -57.55 43.27 -5.08
C GLU A 89 -57.17 42.48 -6.34
N SER A 90 -57.65 42.89 -7.52
CA SER A 90 -57.41 42.19 -8.79
C SER A 90 -56.02 42.50 -9.35
N ALA A 91 -55.55 43.74 -9.21
CA ALA A 91 -54.16 44.10 -9.52
C ALA A 91 -53.17 43.35 -8.60
N ASN A 92 -53.51 43.22 -7.31
CA ASN A 92 -52.74 42.42 -6.36
C ASN A 92 -52.72 40.93 -6.73
N GLN A 93 -53.83 40.37 -7.24
CA GLN A 93 -53.87 38.98 -7.73
C GLN A 93 -52.94 38.76 -8.93
N LEU A 94 -52.93 39.68 -9.91
CA LEU A 94 -52.05 39.61 -11.07
C LEU A 94 -50.57 39.71 -10.66
N ASN A 95 -50.23 40.67 -9.79
CA ASN A 95 -48.87 40.81 -9.27
C ASN A 95 -48.43 39.55 -8.50
N ASN A 96 -49.31 39.01 -7.66
CA ASN A 96 -49.05 37.78 -6.92
C ASN A 96 -48.80 36.58 -7.85
N LEU A 97 -49.54 36.47 -8.97
CA LEU A 97 -49.33 35.42 -9.97
C LEU A 97 -47.94 35.50 -10.59
N ILE A 98 -47.54 36.68 -11.09
CA ILE A 98 -46.24 36.88 -11.75
C ILE A 98 -45.10 36.66 -10.75
N ILE A 99 -45.18 37.27 -9.56
CA ILE A 99 -44.18 37.12 -8.50
C ILE A 99 -44.04 35.65 -8.10
N SER A 100 -45.15 34.90 -8.05
CA SER A 100 -45.13 33.47 -7.74
C SER A 100 -44.40 32.67 -8.82
N ALA A 101 -44.69 32.91 -10.10
CA ALA A 101 -43.98 32.25 -11.21
C ALA A 101 -42.47 32.56 -11.19
N PHE A 102 -42.10 33.83 -11.00
CA PHE A 102 -40.70 34.26 -10.96
C PHE A 102 -39.93 33.65 -9.79
N LYS A 103 -40.59 33.45 -8.64
CA LYS A 103 -40.01 32.70 -7.51
C LYS A 103 -39.71 31.26 -7.87
N ILE A 104 -40.54 30.61 -8.69
CA ILE A 104 -40.34 29.24 -9.15
C ILE A 104 -39.16 29.17 -10.14
N TYR A 105 -39.10 30.06 -11.14
CA TYR A 105 -37.97 30.12 -12.07
C TYR A 105 -36.64 30.40 -11.36
N SER A 106 -36.64 31.38 -10.44
CA SER A 106 -35.49 31.68 -9.59
C SER A 106 -35.04 30.49 -8.74
N TYR A 107 -35.99 29.67 -8.25
CA TYR A 107 -35.67 28.46 -7.50
C TYR A 107 -34.92 27.45 -8.37
N SER A 108 -35.40 27.20 -9.60
CA SER A 108 -34.76 26.29 -10.56
C SER A 108 -33.35 26.77 -10.94
N LEU A 109 -33.18 28.06 -11.23
CA LEU A 109 -31.88 28.66 -11.55
C LEU A 109 -30.90 28.61 -10.37
N ARG A 110 -31.36 28.81 -9.13
CA ARG A 110 -30.52 28.66 -7.94
C ARG A 110 -30.06 27.21 -7.77
N HIS A 111 -30.93 26.24 -8.02
CA HIS A 111 -30.53 24.83 -8.02
C HIS A 111 -29.50 24.53 -9.10
N TYR A 112 -29.62 25.12 -10.28
CA TYR A 112 -28.60 25.01 -11.32
C TYR A 112 -27.26 25.64 -10.91
N LYS A 113 -27.30 26.84 -10.31
CA LYS A 113 -26.12 27.51 -9.74
C LYS A 113 -25.41 26.64 -8.71
N HIS A 114 -26.17 26.07 -7.78
CA HIS A 114 -25.62 25.20 -6.75
C HIS A 114 -24.99 23.93 -7.32
N PHE A 115 -25.64 23.31 -8.31
CA PHE A 115 -25.06 22.18 -9.04
C PHE A 115 -23.71 22.57 -9.68
N HIS A 116 -23.66 23.70 -10.41
CA HIS A 116 -22.42 24.20 -10.99
C HIS A 116 -21.34 24.46 -9.92
N SER A 117 -21.70 25.06 -8.78
CA SER A 117 -20.77 25.26 -7.65
C SER A 117 -20.25 23.93 -7.09
N ASN A 118 -21.09 22.91 -6.95
CA ASN A 118 -20.68 21.59 -6.48
C ASN A 118 -19.68 20.94 -7.45
N VAL A 119 -19.94 20.99 -8.75
CA VAL A 119 -19.06 20.42 -9.78
C VAL A 119 -17.72 21.16 -9.83
N THR A 120 -17.73 22.50 -9.81
CA THR A 120 -16.50 23.30 -9.93
C THR A 120 -15.63 23.29 -8.68
N ARG A 121 -16.21 23.02 -7.51
CA ARG A 121 -15.47 22.86 -6.25
C ARG A 121 -14.44 21.74 -6.32
N ASP A 122 -14.75 20.66 -7.03
CA ASP A 122 -13.85 19.50 -7.15
C ASP A 122 -12.62 19.80 -8.04
N TYR A 123 -12.68 20.84 -8.86
CA TYR A 123 -11.55 21.32 -9.66
C TYR A 123 -10.61 22.24 -8.87
N ASN A 124 -11.16 22.99 -7.90
CA ASN A 124 -10.45 24.08 -7.24
C ASN A 124 -10.07 23.79 -5.77
N SER A 125 -10.71 22.80 -5.13
CA SER A 125 -10.50 22.55 -3.69
C SER A 125 -9.25 21.70 -3.41
N ILE A 126 -8.25 22.34 -2.82
CA ILE A 126 -7.03 21.72 -2.27
C ILE A 126 -7.33 21.04 -0.93
N GLU A 127 -8.39 21.46 -0.24
CA GLU A 127 -8.63 21.11 1.16
C GLU A 127 -9.09 19.68 1.35
N THR A 128 -8.51 18.96 2.32
CA THR A 128 -8.94 17.63 2.75
C THR A 128 -10.23 17.64 3.58
N SER A 129 -10.77 18.82 3.89
CA SER A 129 -11.98 19.04 4.69
C SER A 129 -13.25 18.67 3.91
N ILE A 130 -14.26 18.17 4.62
CA ILE A 130 -15.61 17.94 4.05
C ILE A 130 -16.31 19.31 4.02
N ARG A 131 -16.52 19.84 2.82
CA ARG A 131 -17.33 21.04 2.59
C ARG A 131 -18.56 20.65 1.80
N PHE A 132 -19.73 21.01 2.31
CA PHE A 132 -21.00 20.83 1.62
C PHE A 132 -21.67 22.18 1.49
N ASP A 133 -22.14 22.47 0.28
CA ASP A 133 -23.04 23.60 0.04
C ASP A 133 -24.47 23.04 0.08
N THR A 134 -25.43 23.83 0.54
CA THR A 134 -26.83 23.41 0.56
C THR A 134 -27.73 24.58 0.22
N ILE A 135 -28.81 24.31 -0.50
CA ILE A 135 -29.89 25.27 -0.71
C ILE A 135 -31.00 24.97 0.28
N LYS A 136 -31.57 26.02 0.88
CA LYS A 136 -32.79 25.91 1.67
C LYS A 136 -33.94 25.46 0.76
N ASN A 137 -34.56 24.32 1.07
CA ASN A 137 -35.76 23.89 0.35
C ASN A 137 -36.87 24.95 0.53
N THR A 138 -37.22 25.62 -0.57
CA THR A 138 -38.39 26.50 -0.62
C THR A 138 -39.62 25.63 -0.81
N ARG A 139 -40.58 25.72 0.11
CA ARG A 139 -41.91 25.15 -0.12
C ARG A 139 -42.76 26.20 -0.83
N PHE A 140 -43.35 25.84 -1.95
CA PHE A 140 -44.30 26.67 -2.68
C PHE A 140 -45.70 26.56 -2.05
N ASN A 141 -45.79 26.83 -0.74
CA ASN A 141 -47.06 26.84 -0.03
C ASN A 141 -47.87 28.07 -0.46
N ASN A 142 -49.18 27.91 -0.67
CA ASN A 142 -50.11 28.98 -1.05
C ASN A 142 -49.88 29.59 -2.44
N MET A 143 -49.43 28.79 -3.42
CA MET A 143 -49.34 29.25 -4.81
C MET A 143 -50.71 29.25 -5.51
N PRO A 144 -50.91 30.12 -6.50
CA PRO A 144 -52.06 30.03 -7.41
C PRO A 144 -52.15 28.64 -8.04
N ALA A 145 -53.35 28.04 -8.04
CA ALA A 145 -53.58 26.71 -8.61
C ALA A 145 -53.22 26.62 -10.10
N SER A 146 -53.32 27.74 -10.83
CA SER A 146 -52.92 27.85 -12.23
C SER A 146 -51.42 27.64 -12.47
N LEU A 147 -50.57 27.77 -11.45
CA LEU A 147 -49.12 27.58 -11.56
C LEU A 147 -48.66 26.18 -11.12
N VAL A 148 -49.57 25.26 -10.80
CA VAL A 148 -49.21 23.87 -10.46
C VAL A 148 -48.33 23.23 -11.55
N PRO A 149 -48.62 23.35 -12.87
CA PRO A 149 -47.75 22.80 -13.90
C PRO A 149 -46.32 23.36 -13.88
N VAL A 150 -46.16 24.66 -13.58
CA VAL A 150 -44.85 25.33 -13.47
C VAL A 150 -44.05 24.77 -12.28
N VAL A 151 -44.74 24.50 -11.17
CA VAL A 151 -44.15 23.87 -9.98
C VAL A 151 -43.72 22.42 -10.27
N GLU A 152 -44.55 21.66 -10.99
CA GLU A 152 -44.22 20.30 -11.41
C GLU A 152 -42.97 20.28 -12.30
N GLN A 153 -42.89 21.13 -13.32
CA GLN A 153 -41.70 21.26 -14.17
C GLN A 153 -40.44 21.64 -13.37
N ALA A 154 -40.57 22.54 -12.38
CA ALA A 154 -39.47 22.89 -11.47
C ALA A 154 -38.97 21.68 -10.66
N HIS A 155 -39.91 20.90 -10.13
CA HIS A 155 -39.61 19.69 -9.36
C HIS A 155 -38.97 18.62 -10.23
N GLU A 156 -39.44 18.43 -11.45
CA GLU A 156 -38.91 17.46 -12.40
C GLU A 156 -37.52 17.84 -12.89
N PHE A 157 -37.30 19.11 -13.24
CA PHE A 157 -35.97 19.62 -13.60
C PHE A 157 -34.94 19.30 -12.50
N ARG A 158 -35.29 19.57 -11.25
CA ARG A 158 -34.42 19.27 -10.11
C ARG A 158 -34.24 17.76 -9.89
N THR A 159 -35.35 17.00 -9.91
CA THR A 159 -35.36 15.60 -9.49
C THR A 159 -34.78 14.68 -10.55
N PHE A 160 -35.04 14.95 -11.83
CA PHE A 160 -34.54 14.12 -12.92
C PHE A 160 -33.23 14.66 -13.45
N ASN A 161 -33.18 15.90 -13.92
CA ASN A 161 -32.01 16.37 -14.66
C ASN A 161 -30.83 16.72 -13.74
N ILE A 162 -31.03 17.63 -12.78
CA ILE A 162 -29.94 18.04 -11.87
C ILE A 162 -29.39 16.85 -11.08
N LYS A 163 -30.25 16.02 -10.46
CA LYS A 163 -29.77 14.83 -9.73
C LYS A 163 -29.01 13.84 -10.63
N LEU A 164 -29.47 13.57 -11.85
CA LEU A 164 -28.75 12.67 -12.75
C LEU A 164 -27.40 13.26 -13.17
N ALA A 165 -27.33 14.57 -13.40
CA ALA A 165 -26.06 15.24 -13.67
C ALA A 165 -25.11 15.17 -12.46
N GLU A 166 -25.61 15.32 -11.23
CA GLU A 166 -24.83 15.14 -10.01
C GLU A 166 -24.27 13.72 -9.88
N TYR A 167 -25.09 12.69 -10.14
CA TYR A 167 -24.65 11.29 -10.12
C TYR A 167 -23.66 10.96 -11.22
N ASP A 168 -23.78 11.56 -12.40
CA ASP A 168 -22.83 11.39 -13.49
C ASP A 168 -21.45 11.96 -13.14
N HIS A 169 -21.38 13.16 -12.55
CA HIS A 169 -20.08 13.72 -12.11
C HIS A 169 -19.45 12.92 -10.96
N HIS A 170 -20.25 12.40 -10.04
CA HIS A 170 -19.79 11.81 -8.78
C HIS A 170 -20.23 10.35 -8.63
N ILE A 171 -20.18 9.58 -9.70
CA ILE A 171 -20.67 8.19 -9.72
C ILE A 171 -19.83 7.31 -8.78
N SER A 172 -20.50 6.53 -7.92
CA SER A 172 -19.85 5.51 -7.10
C SER A 172 -20.75 4.28 -6.95
N ALA A 173 -20.15 3.11 -6.76
CA ALA A 173 -20.88 1.86 -6.60
C ALA A 173 -21.37 1.71 -5.15
N ARG A 174 -22.23 2.64 -4.71
CA ARG A 174 -22.83 2.65 -3.37
C ARG A 174 -24.30 2.20 -3.46
N PRO A 175 -24.77 1.37 -2.52
CA PRO A 175 -26.16 0.92 -2.49
C PRO A 175 -27.19 2.08 -2.51
N ASN A 176 -26.90 3.18 -1.82
CA ASN A 176 -27.80 4.35 -1.80
C ASN A 176 -27.92 5.05 -3.16
N ILE A 177 -26.82 5.16 -3.91
CA ILE A 177 -26.86 5.75 -5.26
C ILE A 177 -27.62 4.83 -6.20
N LEU A 178 -27.37 3.52 -6.11
CA LEU A 178 -28.07 2.53 -6.91
C LEU A 178 -29.58 2.57 -6.64
N LYS A 179 -30.01 2.63 -5.37
CA LYS A 179 -31.42 2.79 -5.00
C LYS A 179 -32.04 4.03 -5.64
N GLU A 180 -31.39 5.19 -5.54
CA GLU A 180 -31.91 6.44 -6.13
C GLU A 180 -31.98 6.36 -7.66
N LEU A 181 -30.98 5.79 -8.33
CA LEU A 181 -31.01 5.60 -9.78
C LEU A 181 -32.12 4.63 -10.23
N VAL A 182 -32.35 3.54 -9.50
CA VAL A 182 -33.45 2.61 -9.79
C VAL A 182 -34.79 3.33 -9.68
N LEU A 183 -35.01 4.13 -8.63
CA LEU A 183 -36.24 4.92 -8.46
C LEU A 183 -36.39 5.97 -9.57
N LEU A 184 -35.31 6.69 -9.90
CA LEU A 184 -35.31 7.65 -11.01
C LEU A 184 -35.67 6.99 -12.34
N SER A 185 -35.15 5.78 -12.61
CA SER A 185 -35.45 5.06 -13.85
C SER A 185 -36.92 4.68 -13.96
N HIS A 186 -37.59 4.30 -12.86
CA HIS A 186 -39.02 3.99 -12.87
C HIS A 186 -39.86 5.24 -13.15
N ASN A 187 -39.57 6.33 -12.42
CA ASN A 187 -40.29 7.60 -12.59
C ASN A 187 -40.09 8.19 -14.01
N LEU A 188 -38.88 8.06 -14.58
CA LEU A 188 -38.59 8.52 -15.93
C LEU A 188 -39.24 7.64 -17.01
N LYS A 189 -39.39 6.33 -16.78
CA LYS A 189 -40.11 5.44 -17.72
C LYS A 189 -41.56 5.90 -17.89
N GLU A 190 -42.25 6.26 -16.81
CA GLU A 190 -43.63 6.78 -16.87
C GLU A 190 -43.69 8.08 -17.70
N ARG A 191 -42.78 9.03 -17.45
CA ARG A 191 -42.73 10.30 -18.19
C ARG A 191 -42.26 10.19 -19.64
N SER A 192 -41.38 9.24 -19.95
CA SER A 192 -40.83 9.06 -21.31
C SER A 192 -41.87 8.61 -22.33
N GLN A 193 -42.98 7.99 -21.87
CA GLN A 193 -44.08 7.56 -22.73
C GLN A 193 -44.83 8.73 -23.37
N GLU A 194 -44.63 9.96 -22.88
CA GLU A 194 -45.23 11.20 -23.38
C GLU A 194 -44.50 11.76 -24.63
N SER A 195 -43.60 11.00 -25.28
CA SER A 195 -42.85 11.39 -26.49
C SER A 195 -42.01 12.67 -26.36
N ASN A 196 -41.48 12.94 -25.16
CA ASN A 196 -40.57 14.06 -24.93
C ASN A 196 -39.09 13.61 -25.04
N ILE A 197 -38.33 14.26 -25.93
CA ILE A 197 -36.91 14.01 -26.16
C ILE A 197 -36.07 14.16 -24.89
N ILE A 198 -36.38 15.12 -24.03
CA ILE A 198 -35.64 15.40 -22.79
C ILE A 198 -35.76 14.19 -21.85
N TYR A 199 -36.98 13.72 -21.58
CA TYR A 199 -37.17 12.56 -20.69
C TYR A 199 -36.59 11.29 -21.28
N SER A 200 -36.62 11.14 -22.60
CA SER A 200 -35.99 10.02 -23.30
C SER A 200 -34.47 10.02 -23.12
N ILE A 201 -33.81 11.17 -23.28
CA ILE A 201 -32.37 11.32 -23.04
C ILE A 201 -32.02 11.09 -21.57
N LEU A 202 -32.81 11.64 -20.64
CA LEU A 202 -32.58 11.47 -19.20
C LEU A 202 -32.76 10.01 -18.75
N LEU A 203 -33.76 9.31 -19.29
CA LEU A 203 -33.96 7.89 -19.04
C LEU A 203 -32.76 7.08 -19.55
N ASP A 204 -32.32 7.32 -20.77
CA ASP A 204 -31.17 6.63 -21.37
C ASP A 204 -29.88 6.88 -20.57
N LYS A 205 -29.68 8.12 -20.10
CA LYS A 205 -28.58 8.48 -19.20
C LYS A 205 -28.66 7.71 -17.87
N CYS A 206 -29.84 7.65 -17.26
CA CYS A 206 -30.07 6.91 -16.02
C CYS A 206 -29.75 5.41 -16.20
N VAL A 207 -30.25 4.81 -17.28
CA VAL A 207 -29.99 3.41 -17.65
C VAL A 207 -28.50 3.15 -17.88
N PHE A 208 -27.78 4.05 -18.54
CA PHE A 208 -26.33 3.96 -18.71
C PHE A 208 -25.58 4.01 -17.36
N LEU A 209 -25.93 4.91 -16.44
CA LEU A 209 -25.30 4.97 -15.12
C LEU A 209 -25.58 3.70 -14.29
N LEU A 210 -26.81 3.15 -14.38
CA LEU A 210 -27.16 1.87 -13.77
C LEU A 210 -26.31 0.72 -14.33
N GLN A 211 -26.15 0.65 -15.64
CA GLN A 211 -25.33 -0.37 -16.31
C GLN A 211 -23.87 -0.32 -15.82
N LYS A 212 -23.30 0.88 -15.63
CA LYS A 212 -21.93 1.04 -15.10
C LYS A 212 -21.77 0.51 -13.67
N ILE A 213 -22.75 0.75 -12.80
CA ILE A 213 -22.74 0.23 -11.42
C ILE A 213 -22.90 -1.29 -11.43
N SER A 214 -23.85 -1.79 -12.21
CA SER A 214 -24.12 -3.23 -12.35
C SER A 214 -22.88 -3.98 -12.86
N TYR A 215 -22.23 -3.47 -13.91
CA TYR A 215 -20.98 -4.04 -14.43
C TYR A 215 -19.87 -4.08 -13.37
N ARG A 216 -19.76 -3.06 -12.51
CA ARG A 216 -18.80 -3.05 -11.39
C ARG A 216 -19.10 -4.14 -10.34
N TYR A 217 -20.37 -4.39 -10.04
CA TYR A 217 -20.76 -5.45 -9.10
C TYR A 217 -20.55 -6.84 -9.68
N LYS A 218 -20.80 -7.05 -10.98
CA LYS A 218 -20.46 -8.31 -11.66
C LYS A 218 -18.97 -8.62 -11.58
N GLN A 219 -18.08 -7.63 -11.77
CA GLN A 219 -16.64 -7.80 -11.56
C GLN A 219 -16.26 -8.18 -10.12
N SER A 220 -17.17 -8.02 -9.17
CA SER A 220 -16.98 -8.37 -7.76
C SER A 220 -17.80 -9.60 -7.35
N GLU A 221 -18.35 -10.35 -8.32
CA GLU A 221 -19.19 -11.54 -8.10
C GLU A 221 -20.41 -11.29 -7.20
N GLN A 222 -20.97 -10.08 -7.27
CA GLN A 222 -22.15 -9.67 -6.51
C GLN A 222 -23.36 -9.55 -7.42
N ASN A 223 -24.42 -10.29 -7.12
CA ASN A 223 -25.73 -10.06 -7.72
C ASN A 223 -26.48 -9.00 -6.93
N PHE A 224 -27.26 -8.17 -7.62
CA PHE A 224 -28.04 -7.12 -6.99
C PHE A 224 -29.54 -7.34 -7.23
N PHE A 225 -30.27 -7.44 -6.13
CA PHE A 225 -31.72 -7.56 -6.12
C PHE A 225 -32.33 -6.29 -5.55
N TYR A 226 -33.44 -5.85 -6.15
CA TYR A 226 -34.20 -4.71 -5.68
C TYR A 226 -35.69 -4.99 -5.75
N ALA A 227 -36.47 -4.30 -4.91
CA ALA A 227 -37.92 -4.32 -4.98
C ALA A 227 -38.45 -2.90 -5.14
N VAL A 228 -39.20 -2.66 -6.21
CA VAL A 228 -40.01 -1.44 -6.39
C VAL A 228 -41.46 -1.87 -6.26
N ASP A 229 -42.22 -1.17 -5.40
CA ASP A 229 -43.62 -1.50 -5.09
C ASP A 229 -43.82 -2.99 -4.75
N PHE A 230 -42.91 -3.52 -3.94
CA PHE A 230 -42.89 -4.92 -3.48
C PHE A 230 -42.67 -5.97 -4.59
N VAL A 231 -42.31 -5.54 -5.81
CA VAL A 231 -41.97 -6.45 -6.91
C VAL A 231 -40.45 -6.62 -6.97
N GLU A 232 -39.98 -7.80 -6.58
CA GLU A 232 -38.57 -8.16 -6.65
C GLU A 232 -38.09 -8.33 -8.09
N ARG A 233 -36.91 -7.77 -8.37
CA ARG A 233 -36.22 -7.87 -9.65
C ARG A 233 -34.73 -8.01 -9.39
N GLU A 234 -34.06 -8.75 -10.27
CA GLU A 234 -32.60 -8.74 -10.36
C GLU A 234 -32.19 -7.64 -11.32
N LEU A 235 -31.12 -6.90 -10.99
CA LEU A 235 -30.52 -5.96 -11.93
C LEU A 235 -29.66 -6.73 -12.91
N ASN A 236 -30.18 -7.00 -14.10
CA ASN A 236 -29.43 -7.61 -15.19
C ASN A 236 -29.02 -6.56 -16.23
N ASP A 237 -27.75 -6.59 -16.66
CA ASP A 237 -27.22 -5.69 -17.70
C ASP A 237 -27.90 -5.89 -19.04
N GLU A 238 -28.40 -7.10 -19.32
CA GLU A 238 -29.06 -7.44 -20.59
C GLU A 238 -30.40 -6.73 -20.75
N ASP A 239 -31.01 -6.28 -19.64
CA ASP A 239 -32.27 -5.53 -19.64
C ASP A 239 -32.05 -4.00 -19.72
N LEU A 240 -30.79 -3.57 -19.78
CA LEU A 240 -30.38 -2.16 -19.79
C LEU A 240 -29.88 -1.80 -21.19
N ASP A 241 -30.80 -1.68 -22.15
CA ASP A 241 -30.49 -1.20 -23.50
C ASP A 241 -30.41 0.33 -23.52
N GLN A 242 -29.38 0.86 -24.19
CA GLN A 242 -29.21 2.29 -24.43
C GLN A 242 -29.36 2.63 -25.92
N TYR A 243 -30.01 3.76 -26.22
CA TYR A 243 -30.13 4.30 -27.56
C TYR A 243 -29.16 5.47 -27.80
N PHE A 244 -29.24 6.51 -26.98
CA PHE A 244 -28.44 7.75 -27.12
C PHE A 244 -26.99 7.56 -26.67
N PHE A 245 -26.76 6.72 -25.67
CA PHE A 245 -25.44 6.48 -25.07
C PHE A 245 -24.82 5.13 -25.44
N LYS A 246 -25.35 4.45 -26.47
CA LYS A 246 -24.87 3.13 -26.92
C LYS A 246 -23.38 3.07 -27.23
N ASP A 247 -22.82 4.13 -27.81
CA ASP A 247 -21.41 4.16 -28.19
C ASP A 247 -20.51 4.21 -26.94
N PHE A 248 -20.91 5.00 -25.93
CA PHE A 248 -20.21 5.01 -24.65
C PHE A 248 -20.33 3.67 -23.93
N SER A 249 -21.52 3.05 -23.94
CA SER A 249 -21.74 1.71 -23.39
C SER A 249 -20.84 0.66 -24.03
N LEU A 250 -20.79 0.64 -25.37
CA LEU A 250 -19.92 -0.27 -26.11
C LEU A 250 -18.45 -0.07 -25.74
N ILE A 251 -17.94 1.17 -25.76
CA ILE A 251 -16.54 1.46 -25.42
C ILE A 251 -16.24 1.08 -23.97
N THR A 252 -17.13 1.39 -23.03
CA THR A 252 -17.00 0.97 -21.62
C THR A 252 -16.87 -0.54 -21.55
N LYS A 253 -17.80 -1.29 -22.14
CA LYS A 253 -17.78 -2.76 -22.12
C LYS A 253 -16.46 -3.30 -22.70
N LEU A 254 -16.08 -2.85 -23.90
CA LEU A 254 -14.83 -3.26 -24.55
C LEU A 254 -13.59 -2.97 -23.69
N HIS A 255 -13.57 -1.84 -22.99
CA HIS A 255 -12.43 -1.47 -22.15
C HIS A 255 -12.34 -2.29 -20.87
N TYR A 256 -13.45 -2.78 -20.32
CA TYR A 256 -13.45 -3.49 -19.03
C TYR A 256 -13.68 -5.01 -19.16
N ASP A 257 -14.09 -5.53 -20.31
CA ASP A 257 -14.12 -6.97 -20.63
C ASP A 257 -12.71 -7.57 -20.68
N ILE A 258 -11.69 -6.74 -20.97
CA ILE A 258 -10.28 -7.13 -20.88
C ILE A 258 -9.91 -7.57 -19.46
N ASP A 259 -10.50 -6.91 -18.45
CA ASP A 259 -10.19 -7.20 -17.04
C ASP A 259 -10.71 -8.59 -16.65
N SER A 260 -11.71 -9.13 -17.37
CA SER A 260 -12.26 -10.48 -17.19
C SER A 260 -11.68 -11.51 -18.17
N GLY A 261 -10.68 -11.13 -18.98
CA GLY A 261 -10.02 -12.02 -19.94
C GLY A 261 -10.82 -12.31 -21.22
N VAL A 262 -11.91 -11.57 -21.46
CA VAL A 262 -12.73 -11.71 -22.66
C VAL A 262 -12.17 -10.82 -23.77
N SER A 263 -11.73 -11.41 -24.88
CA SER A 263 -11.26 -10.69 -26.05
C SER A 263 -12.26 -10.84 -27.20
N SER A 264 -13.03 -9.77 -27.47
CA SER A 264 -13.93 -9.74 -28.62
C SER A 264 -13.21 -9.24 -29.88
N ARG A 265 -13.71 -9.64 -31.06
CA ARG A 265 -13.19 -9.13 -32.35
C ARG A 265 -13.30 -7.61 -32.46
N GLU A 266 -14.33 -7.03 -31.86
CA GLU A 266 -14.55 -5.58 -31.82
C GLU A 266 -13.48 -4.90 -30.97
N PHE A 267 -13.14 -5.47 -29.81
CA PHE A 267 -12.06 -4.96 -28.97
C PHE A 267 -10.73 -4.92 -29.73
N THR A 268 -10.38 -6.00 -30.44
CA THR A 268 -9.16 -6.04 -31.25
C THR A 268 -9.12 -4.92 -32.29
N ARG A 269 -10.25 -4.65 -32.97
CA ARG A 269 -10.33 -3.58 -33.97
C ARG A 269 -10.19 -2.18 -33.36
N THR A 270 -10.81 -1.94 -32.22
CA THR A 270 -10.66 -0.67 -31.47
C THR A 270 -9.22 -0.48 -31.02
N LEU A 271 -8.61 -1.53 -30.47
CA LEU A 271 -7.21 -1.51 -30.04
C LEU A 271 -6.24 -1.28 -31.20
N ASP A 272 -6.43 -1.95 -32.34
CA ASP A 272 -5.61 -1.77 -33.54
C ASP A 272 -5.72 -0.34 -34.10
N THR A 273 -6.89 0.28 -33.95
CA THR A 273 -7.10 1.67 -34.36
C THR A 273 -6.38 2.63 -33.41
N ALA A 274 -6.52 2.43 -32.09
CA ALA A 274 -5.78 3.20 -31.10
C ALA A 274 -4.25 3.07 -31.28
N LEU A 275 -3.75 1.87 -31.55
CA LEU A 275 -2.31 1.62 -31.79
C LEU A 275 -1.81 2.28 -33.07
N ARG A 276 -2.60 2.25 -34.15
CA ARG A 276 -2.24 2.96 -35.40
C ARG A 276 -2.17 4.47 -35.19
N ASN A 277 -3.17 5.05 -34.51
CA ASN A 277 -3.16 6.47 -34.14
C ASN A 277 -1.93 6.82 -33.28
N TYR A 278 -1.60 5.94 -32.33
CA TYR A 278 -0.43 6.09 -31.48
C TYR A 278 0.89 6.00 -32.24
N GLN A 279 1.05 5.07 -33.18
CA GLN A 279 2.26 4.95 -33.98
C GLN A 279 2.44 6.15 -34.92
N ASN A 280 1.35 6.59 -35.54
CA ASN A 280 1.39 7.68 -36.52
C ASN A 280 1.35 9.08 -35.88
N SER A 281 1.12 9.17 -34.56
CA SER A 281 0.93 10.43 -33.82
C SER A 281 -0.18 11.31 -34.41
N GLN A 282 -1.24 10.69 -34.93
CA GLN A 282 -2.39 11.37 -35.53
C GLN A 282 -3.65 11.11 -34.71
N ASN A 283 -4.43 12.17 -34.45
CA ASN A 283 -5.73 12.10 -33.76
C ASN A 283 -5.67 11.29 -32.45
N LEU A 284 -4.66 11.54 -31.63
CA LEU A 284 -4.51 10.88 -30.34
C LEU A 284 -5.56 11.42 -29.36
N SER A 285 -6.41 10.53 -28.88
CA SER A 285 -7.45 10.84 -27.91
C SER A 285 -7.16 10.25 -26.53
N TYR A 286 -7.81 10.78 -25.49
CA TYR A 286 -7.76 10.20 -24.14
C TYR A 286 -8.31 8.77 -24.16
N GLU A 287 -9.35 8.49 -24.95
CA GLU A 287 -9.83 7.12 -25.15
C GLU A 287 -8.72 6.19 -25.69
N ASN A 288 -7.92 6.64 -26.66
CA ASN A 288 -6.80 5.86 -27.20
C ASN A 288 -5.77 5.55 -26.11
N PHE A 289 -5.38 6.54 -25.30
CA PHE A 289 -4.46 6.33 -24.19
C PHE A 289 -5.01 5.34 -23.16
N HIS A 290 -6.29 5.43 -22.79
CA HIS A 290 -6.91 4.48 -21.88
C HIS A 290 -6.82 3.03 -22.40
N CYS A 291 -7.15 2.82 -23.67
CA CYS A 291 -7.10 1.51 -24.32
C CYS A 291 -5.68 0.93 -24.35
N ILE A 292 -4.69 1.74 -24.76
CA ILE A 292 -3.30 1.32 -24.89
C ILE A 292 -2.68 1.02 -23.51
N VAL A 293 -2.97 1.83 -22.49
CA VAL A 293 -2.52 1.57 -21.11
C VAL A 293 -3.06 0.23 -20.63
N LYS A 294 -4.34 -0.07 -20.86
CA LYS A 294 -4.91 -1.37 -20.47
C LYS A 294 -4.22 -2.54 -21.17
N LYS A 295 -3.92 -2.43 -22.47
CA LYS A 295 -3.15 -3.44 -23.21
C LYS A 295 -1.82 -3.76 -22.52
N TYR A 296 -1.00 -2.76 -22.24
CA TYR A 296 0.34 -2.97 -21.68
C TYR A 296 0.36 -3.14 -20.15
N LYS A 297 -0.78 -2.98 -19.48
CA LYS A 297 -0.96 -3.32 -18.07
C LYS A 297 -1.41 -4.78 -17.88
N ILE A 298 -2.27 -5.29 -18.76
CA ILE A 298 -2.98 -6.57 -18.55
C ILE A 298 -2.55 -7.63 -19.57
N LEU A 299 -2.64 -7.33 -20.87
CA LEU A 299 -2.45 -8.33 -21.94
C LEU A 299 -0.98 -8.57 -22.28
N ASN A 300 -0.23 -7.48 -22.48
CA ASN A 300 1.17 -7.51 -22.89
C ASN A 300 1.99 -6.68 -21.89
N VAL A 301 2.05 -7.16 -20.64
CA VAL A 301 2.67 -6.43 -19.53
C VAL A 301 4.06 -5.89 -19.91
N SER A 302 4.21 -4.56 -19.94
CA SER A 302 5.48 -3.92 -20.33
C SER A 302 5.66 -2.56 -19.65
N GLU A 303 6.59 -2.51 -18.70
CA GLU A 303 6.96 -1.26 -18.02
C GLU A 303 7.53 -0.23 -19.00
N THR A 304 8.46 -0.64 -19.88
CA THR A 304 9.08 0.25 -20.87
C THR A 304 8.04 0.92 -21.76
N LYS A 305 7.02 0.18 -22.21
CA LYS A 305 5.95 0.77 -23.01
C LYS A 305 5.11 1.76 -22.21
N LEU A 306 4.83 1.48 -20.94
CA LEU A 306 4.11 2.42 -20.08
C LEU A 306 4.91 3.70 -19.79
N ILE A 307 6.24 3.64 -19.77
CA ILE A 307 7.12 4.83 -19.73
C ILE A 307 6.97 5.65 -21.02
N GLU A 308 7.10 5.00 -22.18
CA GLU A 308 6.93 5.68 -23.49
C GLU A 308 5.55 6.34 -23.59
N ILE A 309 4.50 5.66 -23.12
CA ILE A 309 3.13 6.17 -23.13
C ILE A 309 2.98 7.37 -22.19
N SER A 310 3.57 7.32 -20.98
CA SER A 310 3.51 8.45 -20.03
C SER A 310 4.20 9.70 -20.57
N ASP A 311 5.35 9.52 -21.21
CA ASP A 311 6.12 10.62 -21.79
C ASP A 311 5.37 11.22 -22.97
N LYS A 312 4.84 10.37 -23.86
CA LYS A 312 4.08 10.79 -25.04
C LYS A 312 2.78 11.51 -24.68
N PHE A 313 2.03 11.02 -23.68
CA PHE A 313 0.83 11.71 -23.19
C PHE A 313 1.19 13.12 -22.71
N THR A 314 2.22 13.21 -21.86
CA THR A 314 2.65 14.47 -21.27
C THR A 314 3.13 15.46 -22.34
N SER A 315 3.86 15.00 -23.36
CA SER A 315 4.33 15.87 -24.45
C SER A 315 3.22 16.27 -25.43
N HIS A 316 2.24 15.40 -25.67
CA HIS A 316 1.19 15.65 -26.67
C HIS A 316 0.13 16.62 -26.16
N PHE A 317 -0.23 16.53 -24.88
CA PHE A 317 -1.25 17.37 -24.25
C PHE A 317 -0.65 18.43 -23.31
N SER A 318 0.64 18.74 -23.43
CA SER A 318 1.25 19.78 -22.59
C SER A 318 0.63 21.14 -22.88
N PHE A 319 0.04 21.74 -21.87
CA PHE A 319 -0.59 23.04 -21.96
C PHE A 319 0.42 24.18 -21.79
N GLN A 320 1.17 24.48 -22.85
CA GLN A 320 2.01 25.67 -22.87
C GLN A 320 1.19 26.84 -23.43
N ASN A 321 0.78 27.77 -22.57
CA ASN A 321 0.18 29.08 -22.89
C ASN A 321 -1.28 29.11 -23.40
N GLU A 322 -2.08 28.05 -23.23
CA GLU A 322 -3.51 28.06 -23.60
C GLU A 322 -4.42 28.25 -22.39
N GLU A 323 -5.45 29.09 -22.52
CA GLU A 323 -6.56 29.15 -21.56
C GLU A 323 -7.42 27.89 -21.73
N ILE A 324 -7.29 26.97 -20.78
CA ILE A 324 -8.04 25.71 -20.77
C ILE A 324 -9.07 25.77 -19.67
N ASN A 325 -10.28 25.33 -19.97
CA ASN A 325 -11.34 25.26 -18.99
C ASN A 325 -10.95 24.32 -17.82
N ASN A 326 -11.51 24.58 -16.64
CA ASN A 326 -11.14 23.84 -15.44
C ASN A 326 -11.43 22.33 -15.53
N PHE A 327 -12.46 21.93 -16.29
CA PHE A 327 -12.81 20.52 -16.49
C PHE A 327 -11.72 19.77 -17.27
N ASP A 328 -11.26 20.32 -18.39
CA ASP A 328 -10.24 19.72 -19.25
C ASP A 328 -8.87 19.72 -18.59
N LYS A 329 -8.55 20.79 -17.85
CA LYS A 329 -7.36 20.81 -16.98
C LYS A 329 -7.42 19.68 -15.96
N ARG A 330 -8.56 19.48 -15.31
CA ARG A 330 -8.73 18.38 -14.35
C ARG A 330 -8.65 17.01 -15.03
N ALA A 331 -9.24 16.88 -16.22
CA ALA A 331 -9.18 15.65 -17.01
C ALA A 331 -7.74 15.25 -17.33
N TYR A 332 -6.90 16.22 -17.72
CA TYR A 332 -5.47 16.01 -17.93
C TYR A 332 -4.76 15.57 -16.65
N GLU A 333 -4.97 16.25 -15.52
CA GLU A 333 -4.36 15.92 -14.24
C GLU A 333 -4.71 14.49 -13.78
N ILE A 334 -6.00 14.13 -13.85
CA ILE A 334 -6.49 12.80 -13.46
C ILE A 334 -5.95 11.73 -14.40
N THR A 335 -5.96 11.98 -15.71
CA THR A 335 -5.46 11.04 -16.72
C THR A 335 -3.95 10.85 -16.61
N LYS A 336 -3.19 11.92 -16.42
CA LYS A 336 -1.73 11.86 -16.14
C LYS A 336 -1.48 10.97 -14.92
N ASN A 337 -2.19 11.21 -13.81
CA ASN A 337 -2.09 10.36 -12.63
C ASN A 337 -2.46 8.91 -12.92
N TYR A 338 -3.54 8.65 -13.65
CA TYR A 338 -3.93 7.29 -14.02
C TYR A 338 -2.81 6.54 -14.74
N ILE A 339 -2.19 7.15 -15.76
CA ILE A 339 -1.13 6.50 -16.54
C ILE A 339 0.06 6.16 -15.64
N PHE A 340 0.53 7.12 -14.83
CA PHE A 340 1.64 6.92 -13.91
C PHE A 340 1.32 5.89 -12.81
N ASN A 341 0.10 5.89 -12.30
CA ASN A 341 -0.36 4.91 -11.30
C ASN A 341 -0.38 3.48 -11.87
N ASN A 342 -0.78 3.32 -13.14
CA ASN A 342 -0.75 2.02 -13.82
C ASN A 342 0.67 1.55 -14.13
N ARG A 343 1.56 2.47 -14.56
CA ARG A 343 3.01 2.20 -14.67
C ARG A 343 3.57 1.69 -13.34
N PHE A 344 3.31 2.40 -12.24
CA PHE A 344 3.75 1.99 -10.91
C PHE A 344 3.19 0.62 -10.51
N SER A 345 1.91 0.34 -10.81
CA SER A 345 1.32 -0.95 -10.49
C SER A 345 1.97 -2.12 -11.25
N VAL A 346 2.46 -1.92 -12.47
CA VAL A 346 3.21 -2.95 -13.20
C VAL A 346 4.57 -3.16 -12.54
N LEU A 347 5.29 -2.08 -12.25
CA LEU A 347 6.56 -2.10 -11.55
C LEU A 347 6.47 -2.83 -10.19
N ALA A 348 5.46 -2.51 -9.38
CA ALA A 348 5.24 -3.12 -8.07
C ALA A 348 4.86 -4.60 -8.14
N ASN A 349 4.50 -5.12 -9.31
CA ASN A 349 4.23 -6.55 -9.53
C ASN A 349 5.47 -7.32 -10.01
N ILE A 350 6.59 -6.65 -10.31
CA ILE A 350 7.84 -7.33 -10.70
C ILE A 350 8.43 -8.03 -9.47
N ASP A 351 8.64 -9.34 -9.59
CA ASP A 351 9.29 -10.13 -8.56
C ASP A 351 10.75 -9.66 -8.38
N HIS A 352 11.18 -9.52 -7.13
CA HIS A 352 12.55 -9.14 -6.75
C HIS A 352 13.04 -7.77 -7.26
N ILE A 353 12.15 -6.83 -7.57
CA ILE A 353 12.55 -5.44 -7.87
C ILE A 353 13.43 -4.86 -6.74
N PRO A 354 14.55 -4.19 -7.06
CA PRO A 354 15.34 -3.48 -6.07
C PRO A 354 14.49 -2.42 -5.35
N PHE A 355 14.44 -2.49 -4.02
CA PHE A 355 13.62 -1.56 -3.22
C PHE A 355 13.94 -0.08 -3.47
N ARG A 356 15.19 0.24 -3.84
CA ARG A 356 15.59 1.61 -4.24
C ARG A 356 14.84 2.11 -5.46
N GLU A 357 14.59 1.25 -6.45
CA GLU A 357 13.84 1.60 -7.66
C GLU A 357 12.36 1.81 -7.33
N LEU A 358 11.77 0.92 -6.53
CA LEU A 358 10.41 1.07 -6.02
C LEU A 358 10.23 2.39 -5.25
N LEU A 359 11.20 2.75 -4.40
CA LEU A 359 11.21 4.01 -3.66
C LEU A 359 11.33 5.24 -4.58
N LYS A 360 12.17 5.17 -5.61
CA LYS A 360 12.29 6.25 -6.59
C LYS A 360 10.95 6.49 -7.28
N GLU A 361 10.30 5.44 -7.74
CA GLU A 361 9.06 5.55 -8.50
C GLU A 361 7.87 5.97 -7.63
N ILE A 362 7.74 5.49 -6.39
CA ILE A 362 6.68 5.98 -5.49
C ILE A 362 6.90 7.45 -5.08
N ASN A 363 8.15 7.92 -4.99
CA ASN A 363 8.42 9.34 -4.75
C ASN A 363 8.06 10.20 -5.97
N ASN A 364 8.21 9.68 -7.19
CA ASN A 364 7.73 10.36 -8.40
C ASN A 364 6.19 10.46 -8.38
N ILE A 365 5.50 9.41 -7.92
CA ILE A 365 4.05 9.45 -7.69
C ILE A 365 3.70 10.52 -6.66
N ASP A 366 4.39 10.57 -5.52
CA ASP A 366 4.14 11.60 -4.50
C ASP A 366 4.30 13.01 -5.07
N PHE A 367 5.39 13.27 -5.78
CA PHE A 367 5.62 14.56 -6.45
C PHE A 367 4.48 14.90 -7.44
N LEU A 368 4.07 13.94 -8.27
CA LEU A 368 2.97 14.12 -9.22
C LEU A 368 1.65 14.43 -8.51
N GLN A 369 1.33 13.74 -7.41
CA GLN A 369 0.13 14.00 -6.63
C GLN A 369 0.17 15.38 -5.96
N GLN A 370 1.35 15.85 -5.54
CA GLN A 370 1.50 17.21 -5.02
C GLN A 370 1.40 18.28 -6.12
N GLU A 371 1.90 18.02 -7.33
CA GLU A 371 1.78 18.91 -8.49
C GLU A 371 0.31 19.05 -8.92
N THR A 372 -0.37 17.92 -9.11
CA THR A 372 -1.71 17.83 -9.70
C THR A 372 -2.86 17.89 -8.69
N LYS A 373 -2.56 17.77 -7.39
CA LYS A 373 -3.57 17.66 -6.32
C LYS A 373 -4.57 16.51 -6.54
N VAL A 374 -4.12 15.42 -7.16
CA VAL A 374 -4.90 14.18 -7.34
C VAL A 374 -4.35 13.12 -6.38
N TYR A 375 -4.93 13.02 -5.18
CA TYR A 375 -4.44 12.12 -4.13
C TYR A 375 -4.99 10.70 -4.26
N ASN A 376 -4.63 10.02 -5.36
CA ASN A 376 -5.10 8.66 -5.64
C ASN A 376 -4.48 7.65 -4.64
N TYR A 377 -5.33 6.77 -4.09
CA TYR A 377 -4.91 5.74 -3.12
C TYR A 377 -4.20 4.55 -3.76
N PHE A 378 -4.46 4.26 -5.04
CA PHE A 378 -4.10 3.01 -5.70
C PHE A 378 -2.59 2.68 -5.69
N PRO A 379 -1.67 3.63 -5.97
CA PRO A 379 -0.22 3.37 -5.90
C PRO A 379 0.23 2.96 -4.50
N TYR A 380 -0.30 3.63 -3.47
CA TYR A 380 0.02 3.33 -2.07
C TYR A 380 -0.54 1.98 -1.63
N LEU A 381 -1.70 1.59 -2.15
CA LEU A 381 -2.22 0.23 -1.95
C LEU A 381 -1.25 -0.81 -2.55
N LYS A 382 -0.75 -0.55 -3.77
CA LYS A 382 0.17 -1.46 -4.46
C LYS A 382 1.54 -1.56 -3.78
N VAL A 383 2.13 -0.45 -3.33
CA VAL A 383 3.42 -0.49 -2.63
C VAL A 383 3.30 -1.21 -1.28
N CYS A 384 2.19 -1.01 -0.56
CA CYS A 384 1.94 -1.74 0.68
C CYS A 384 1.80 -3.25 0.43
N GLN A 385 0.99 -3.65 -0.57
CA GLN A 385 0.84 -5.06 -0.96
C GLN A 385 2.18 -5.69 -1.36
N HIS A 386 3.01 -4.98 -2.12
CA HIS A 386 4.35 -5.44 -2.49
C HIS A 386 5.24 -5.64 -1.25
N LEU A 387 5.30 -4.64 -0.36
CA LEU A 387 6.13 -4.71 0.84
C LEU A 387 5.69 -5.81 1.80
N THR A 388 4.37 -6.02 1.97
CA THR A 388 3.84 -7.14 2.75
C THR A 388 4.35 -8.47 2.20
N LYS A 389 4.24 -8.71 0.88
CA LYS A 389 4.76 -9.94 0.25
C LYS A 389 6.27 -10.12 0.44
N GLN A 390 7.06 -9.05 0.28
CA GLN A 390 8.51 -9.08 0.51
C GLN A 390 8.83 -9.42 1.97
N LEU A 391 8.13 -8.79 2.93
CA LEU A 391 8.32 -9.03 4.35
C LEU A 391 7.94 -10.46 4.74
N ASP A 392 6.79 -10.97 4.28
CA ASP A 392 6.41 -12.37 4.50
C ASP A 392 7.51 -13.32 4.00
N SER A 393 8.05 -13.09 2.78
CA SER A 393 9.13 -13.92 2.24
C SER A 393 10.44 -13.86 3.04
N LEU A 394 10.74 -12.71 3.67
CA LEU A 394 11.93 -12.54 4.53
C LEU A 394 11.74 -13.19 5.90
N LEU A 395 10.49 -13.35 6.35
CA LEU A 395 10.12 -13.96 7.63
C LEU A 395 9.90 -15.47 7.53
N GLU A 396 9.79 -16.02 6.32
CA GLU A 396 9.68 -17.47 6.09
C GLU A 396 10.87 -18.24 6.71
N PRO A 397 10.63 -19.34 7.45
CA PRO A 397 11.66 -20.10 8.16
C PRO A 397 12.52 -20.96 7.21
N SER A 398 13.27 -20.32 6.30
CA SER A 398 14.19 -21.01 5.39
C SER A 398 15.66 -20.65 5.66
N ARG A 399 16.36 -21.64 6.22
CA ARG A 399 17.82 -21.83 6.38
C ARG A 399 18.49 -21.09 7.55
N LYS A 400 18.79 -21.93 8.56
CA LYS A 400 19.52 -21.76 9.84
C LYS A 400 20.87 -20.99 9.84
N SER A 401 21.19 -20.12 8.88
CA SER A 401 22.52 -19.46 8.87
C SER A 401 22.58 -18.02 8.31
N LYS A 402 21.44 -17.35 8.00
CA LYS A 402 21.42 -15.97 7.47
C LYS A 402 20.51 -14.99 8.26
N TYR A 403 20.16 -15.33 9.49
CA TYR A 403 19.10 -14.63 10.22
C TYR A 403 19.48 -13.23 10.75
N ASP A 404 20.74 -12.99 11.15
CA ASP A 404 21.18 -11.65 11.60
C ASP A 404 21.25 -10.63 10.44
N GLU A 405 21.63 -11.03 9.23
CA GLU A 405 21.78 -10.11 8.08
C GLU A 405 20.46 -9.55 7.54
N ASN A 406 19.35 -10.30 7.69
CA ASN A 406 18.04 -9.89 7.16
C ASN A 406 17.24 -9.02 8.13
N PHE A 407 17.59 -8.98 9.42
CA PHE A 407 16.79 -8.29 10.43
C PHE A 407 16.76 -6.77 10.21
N GLU A 408 17.90 -6.15 9.90
CA GLU A 408 17.96 -4.72 9.57
C GLU A 408 17.09 -4.38 8.35
N LYS A 409 17.08 -5.25 7.34
CA LYS A 409 16.25 -5.11 6.14
C LYS A 409 14.75 -5.21 6.46
N ILE A 410 14.35 -6.12 7.35
CA ILE A 410 12.98 -6.25 7.84
C ILE A 410 12.53 -4.98 8.57
N VAL A 411 13.34 -4.48 9.52
CA VAL A 411 13.05 -3.25 10.27
C VAL A 411 12.93 -2.05 9.32
N TYR A 412 13.84 -1.97 8.34
CA TYR A 412 13.82 -0.92 7.33
C TYR A 412 12.54 -0.98 6.48
N TYR A 413 12.13 -2.14 5.99
CA TYR A 413 10.90 -2.29 5.19
C TYR A 413 9.64 -2.03 6.01
N LEU A 414 9.59 -2.47 7.27
CA LEU A 414 8.47 -2.19 8.19
C LEU A 414 8.27 -0.69 8.41
N LYS A 415 9.36 0.08 8.56
CA LYS A 415 9.30 1.54 8.70
C LYS A 415 8.62 2.19 7.49
N TYR A 416 8.95 1.75 6.27
CA TYR A 416 8.32 2.27 5.05
C TYR A 416 6.88 1.78 4.88
N LEU A 417 6.59 0.53 5.23
CA LEU A 417 5.23 0.00 5.20
C LEU A 417 4.30 0.83 6.09
N LYS A 418 4.72 1.17 7.31
CA LYS A 418 3.99 2.07 8.21
C LYS A 418 3.74 3.43 7.56
N LYS A 419 4.78 4.07 7.03
CA LYS A 419 4.67 5.38 6.34
C LYS A 419 3.66 5.32 5.19
N PHE A 420 3.77 4.33 4.32
CA PHE A 420 2.90 4.21 3.15
C PHE A 420 1.46 3.86 3.52
N GLN A 421 1.24 3.09 4.59
CA GLN A 421 -0.08 2.79 5.12
C GLN A 421 -0.80 4.06 5.62
N GLU A 422 -0.08 4.96 6.29
CA GLU A 422 -0.65 6.24 6.74
C GLU A 422 -1.07 7.11 5.56
N ILE A 423 -0.28 7.15 4.49
CA ILE A 423 -0.62 7.88 3.25
C ILE A 423 -1.78 7.21 2.52
N LEU A 424 -1.78 5.87 2.42
CA LEU A 424 -2.87 5.09 1.84
C LEU A 424 -4.22 5.45 2.48
N LYS A 425 -4.29 5.51 3.81
CA LYS A 425 -5.53 5.86 4.52
C LYS A 425 -6.01 7.27 4.15
N LYS A 426 -5.10 8.27 4.20
CA LYS A 426 -5.43 9.66 3.83
C LYS A 426 -5.92 9.79 2.39
N ASN A 427 -5.23 9.14 1.45
CA ASN A 427 -5.60 9.16 0.03
C ASN A 427 -6.91 8.41 -0.23
N PHE A 428 -7.14 7.30 0.49
CA PHE A 428 -8.40 6.56 0.42
C PHE A 428 -9.58 7.42 0.87
N ASP A 429 -9.46 8.10 2.02
CA ASP A 429 -10.48 9.01 2.53
C ASP A 429 -10.71 10.18 1.57
N TRP A 430 -9.63 10.75 1.00
CA TRP A 430 -9.72 11.80 -0.01
C TRP A 430 -10.54 11.35 -1.23
N CYS A 431 -10.26 10.14 -1.75
CA CYS A 431 -11.00 9.57 -2.88
C CYS A 431 -12.46 9.27 -2.51
N LYS A 432 -12.70 8.65 -1.35
CA LYS A 432 -14.04 8.25 -0.88
C LYS A 432 -14.95 9.45 -0.65
N ASN A 433 -14.43 10.52 -0.06
CA ASN A 433 -15.22 11.72 0.25
C ASN A 433 -15.63 12.51 -1.00
N ARG A 434 -14.95 12.30 -2.13
CA ARG A 434 -15.21 13.00 -3.42
C ARG A 434 -15.88 12.15 -4.48
N ASN A 435 -16.10 10.86 -4.23
CA ASN A 435 -16.46 9.89 -5.27
C ASN A 435 -15.51 9.98 -6.49
N PHE A 436 -14.21 10.05 -6.20
CA PHE A 436 -13.15 10.22 -7.19
C PHE A 436 -13.28 9.24 -8.38
N SER A 437 -13.27 9.78 -9.60
CA SER A 437 -13.15 8.99 -10.82
C SER A 437 -11.68 8.69 -11.14
N PRO A 438 -11.29 7.42 -11.36
CA PRO A 438 -9.90 7.05 -11.62
C PRO A 438 -9.38 7.52 -12.98
N TYR A 439 -10.25 7.95 -13.88
CA TYR A 439 -9.93 8.44 -15.21
C TYR A 439 -10.96 9.50 -15.63
N GLN A 440 -10.56 10.49 -16.44
CA GLN A 440 -11.48 11.51 -16.93
C GLN A 440 -11.02 12.02 -18.30
N MET A 441 -11.94 12.07 -19.25
CA MET A 441 -11.69 12.56 -20.61
C MET A 441 -12.09 14.04 -20.73
N PRO A 442 -11.53 14.80 -21.69
CA PRO A 442 -11.92 16.18 -21.92
C PRO A 442 -13.36 16.30 -22.43
N ILE A 443 -13.94 17.49 -22.33
CA ILE A 443 -15.30 17.83 -22.77
C ILE A 443 -15.56 17.35 -24.20
N SER A 444 -14.60 17.54 -25.11
CA SER A 444 -14.70 17.14 -26.52
C SER A 444 -14.94 15.64 -26.70
N GLU A 445 -14.37 14.81 -25.83
CA GLU A 445 -14.54 13.36 -25.84
C GLU A 445 -15.74 12.89 -25.01
N CYS A 446 -16.20 13.70 -24.06
CA CYS A 446 -17.38 13.47 -23.22
C CYS A 446 -18.71 13.93 -23.85
N THR A 447 -18.66 14.64 -24.97
CA THR A 447 -19.84 15.20 -25.66
C THR A 447 -20.14 14.46 -26.95
N ARG A 448 -21.42 14.22 -27.25
CA ARG A 448 -21.89 13.67 -28.54
C ARG A 448 -23.10 14.43 -29.03
N THR A 449 -23.32 14.42 -30.34
CA THR A 449 -24.56 14.91 -30.94
C THR A 449 -25.46 13.71 -31.21
N VAL A 450 -26.66 13.72 -30.64
CA VAL A 450 -27.67 12.70 -30.88
C VAL A 450 -28.81 13.27 -31.70
N VAL A 451 -29.49 12.38 -32.44
CA VAL A 451 -30.64 12.75 -33.27
C VAL A 451 -31.87 12.00 -32.77
N HIS A 452 -32.96 12.74 -32.56
CA HIS A 452 -34.28 12.21 -32.22
C HIS A 452 -35.33 12.99 -33.00
N ASP A 453 -36.16 12.30 -33.76
CA ASP A 453 -37.21 12.88 -34.61
C ASP A 453 -36.73 14.07 -35.48
N GLY A 454 -35.50 13.97 -36.00
CA GLY A 454 -34.88 15.00 -36.85
C GLY A 454 -34.23 16.17 -36.09
N GLN A 455 -34.39 16.27 -34.77
CA GLN A 455 -33.74 17.28 -33.94
C GLN A 455 -32.35 16.80 -33.50
N GLN A 456 -31.34 17.68 -33.62
CA GLN A 456 -29.98 17.42 -33.12
C GLN A 456 -29.80 18.01 -31.73
N VAL A 457 -29.45 17.16 -30.76
CA VAL A 457 -29.20 17.58 -29.37
C VAL A 457 -27.77 17.19 -28.99
N GLN A 458 -27.03 18.12 -28.38
CA GLN A 458 -25.75 17.80 -27.77
C GLN A 458 -25.98 17.21 -26.38
N VAL A 459 -25.37 16.06 -26.12
CA VAL A 459 -25.44 15.36 -24.83
C VAL A 459 -24.04 15.24 -24.25
N PHE A 460 -23.93 15.47 -22.95
CA PHE A 460 -22.68 15.43 -22.20
C PHE A 460 -22.73 14.37 -21.08
N LEU A 461 -21.66 13.59 -20.98
CA LEU A 461 -21.44 12.58 -19.95
C LEU A 461 -20.10 12.79 -19.24
N ALA A 462 -20.15 13.25 -17.99
CA ALA A 462 -18.96 13.52 -17.19
C ALA A 462 -18.18 12.25 -16.85
N SER A 463 -18.88 11.19 -16.43
CA SER A 463 -18.25 9.90 -16.11
C SER A 463 -17.81 9.12 -17.34
N SER A 464 -18.31 9.51 -18.52
CA SER A 464 -18.03 8.93 -19.83
C SER A 464 -17.84 7.41 -19.78
N ILE A 465 -16.68 6.88 -20.19
CA ILE A 465 -16.44 5.44 -20.28
C ILE A 465 -16.02 4.75 -18.97
N VAL A 466 -15.86 5.50 -17.88
CA VAL A 466 -15.12 5.05 -16.68
C VAL A 466 -16.04 4.43 -15.65
N LEU A 467 -15.72 3.22 -15.18
CA LEU A 467 -16.54 2.56 -14.15
C LEU A 467 -16.35 3.20 -12.76
N PRO A 468 -17.43 3.33 -11.97
CA PRO A 468 -17.36 3.84 -10.60
C PRO A 468 -16.46 2.99 -9.71
N ILE A 469 -15.94 3.58 -8.63
CA ILE A 469 -15.17 2.84 -7.61
C ILE A 469 -16.12 2.18 -6.62
N ASP A 470 -15.85 0.91 -6.29
CA ASP A 470 -16.43 0.22 -5.13
C ASP A 470 -15.58 0.52 -3.89
N TYR A 471 -16.00 1.53 -3.12
CA TYR A 471 -15.29 1.93 -1.91
C TYR A 471 -15.44 0.94 -0.76
N GLU A 472 -16.46 0.09 -0.75
CA GLU A 472 -16.63 -0.92 0.31
C GLU A 472 -15.59 -2.02 0.16
N ARG A 473 -15.38 -2.49 -1.08
CA ARG A 473 -14.30 -3.43 -1.40
C ARG A 473 -12.93 -2.85 -1.09
N VAL A 474 -12.65 -1.62 -1.56
CA VAL A 474 -11.35 -0.98 -1.32
C VAL A 474 -11.12 -0.74 0.18
N GLN A 475 -12.16 -0.45 0.95
CA GLN A 475 -12.04 -0.33 2.41
C GLN A 475 -11.57 -1.65 3.06
N LYS A 476 -12.05 -2.80 2.57
CA LYS A 476 -11.58 -4.13 3.02
C LYS A 476 -10.11 -4.34 2.65
N ASP A 477 -9.68 -3.92 1.46
CA ASP A 477 -8.26 -4.01 1.05
C ASP A 477 -7.35 -3.16 1.96
N VAL A 478 -7.76 -1.94 2.28
CA VAL A 478 -7.03 -1.03 3.19
C VAL A 478 -6.99 -1.60 4.62
N ALA A 479 -8.07 -2.22 5.08
CA ALA A 479 -8.12 -2.91 6.36
C ALA A 479 -7.19 -4.13 6.40
N THR A 480 -7.10 -4.88 5.30
CA THR A 480 -6.21 -6.05 5.16
C THR A 480 -4.75 -5.63 5.29
N VAL A 481 -4.32 -4.59 4.53
CA VAL A 481 -2.97 -4.02 4.66
C VAL A 481 -2.66 -3.59 6.10
N THR A 482 -3.66 -3.05 6.80
CA THR A 482 -3.51 -2.65 8.20
C THR A 482 -3.30 -3.84 9.14
N SER A 483 -4.08 -4.90 8.95
CA SER A 483 -3.94 -6.15 9.70
C SER A 483 -2.59 -6.81 9.44
N ASP A 484 -2.17 -6.88 8.18
CA ASP A 484 -0.89 -7.47 7.77
C ASP A 484 0.29 -6.72 8.39
N TYR A 485 0.27 -5.38 8.38
CA TYR A 485 1.30 -4.59 9.04
C TYR A 485 1.40 -4.92 10.55
N ILE A 486 0.27 -4.98 11.26
CA ILE A 486 0.25 -5.30 12.71
C ILE A 486 0.82 -6.70 12.96
N LYS A 487 0.43 -7.68 12.13
CA LYS A 487 0.94 -9.05 12.19
C LYS A 487 2.46 -9.06 11.99
N LEU A 488 2.96 -8.45 10.91
CA LEU A 488 4.38 -8.41 10.56
C LEU A 488 5.21 -7.68 11.62
N GLU A 489 4.72 -6.55 12.14
CA GLU A 489 5.37 -5.81 13.22
C GLU A 489 5.47 -6.66 14.50
N THR A 490 4.41 -7.40 14.84
CA THR A 490 4.39 -8.28 16.00
C THR A 490 5.39 -9.43 15.84
N ILE A 491 5.39 -10.10 14.69
CA ILE A 491 6.34 -11.19 14.40
C ILE A 491 7.78 -10.66 14.48
N SER A 492 8.07 -9.51 13.89
CA SER A 492 9.40 -8.89 13.92
C SER A 492 9.87 -8.58 15.35
N LYS A 493 8.98 -8.06 16.21
CA LYS A 493 9.30 -7.81 17.63
C LYS A 493 9.57 -9.10 18.41
N VAL A 494 8.74 -10.13 18.21
CA VAL A 494 8.95 -11.45 18.84
C VAL A 494 10.28 -12.06 18.39
N GLN A 495 10.59 -11.99 17.09
CA GLN A 495 11.87 -12.47 16.56
C GLN A 495 13.06 -11.72 17.15
N SER A 496 12.98 -10.40 17.28
CA SER A 496 14.03 -9.59 17.95
C SER A 496 14.29 -10.09 19.36
N SER A 497 13.23 -10.34 20.14
CA SER A 497 13.36 -10.87 21.51
C SER A 497 14.01 -12.26 21.53
N ILE A 498 13.65 -13.13 20.59
CA ILE A 498 14.24 -14.47 20.49
C ILE A 498 15.74 -14.39 20.14
N LEU A 499 16.13 -13.48 19.24
CA LEU A 499 17.54 -13.27 18.89
C LEU A 499 18.36 -12.79 20.09
N ASP A 500 17.81 -11.88 20.89
CA ASP A 500 18.46 -11.42 22.12
C ASP A 500 18.63 -12.57 23.13
N ASP A 501 17.65 -13.46 23.23
CA ASP A 501 17.73 -14.62 24.12
C ASP A 501 18.71 -15.69 23.60
N ILE A 502 18.79 -15.91 22.29
CA ILE A 502 19.81 -16.78 21.68
C ILE A 502 21.22 -16.26 21.97
N LYS A 503 21.46 -14.94 21.84
CA LYS A 503 22.75 -14.32 22.17
C LYS A 503 23.14 -14.57 23.63
N LYS A 504 22.22 -14.35 24.57
CA LYS A 504 22.44 -14.67 25.99
C LYS A 504 22.75 -16.15 26.21
N ILE A 505 22.03 -17.07 25.54
CA ILE A 505 22.29 -18.51 25.65
C ILE A 505 23.69 -18.85 25.11
N GLN A 506 24.11 -18.22 24.02
CA GLN A 506 25.42 -18.43 23.42
C GLN A 506 26.54 -17.93 24.34
N ASP A 507 26.37 -16.76 24.96
CA ASP A 507 27.28 -16.23 25.98
C ASP A 507 27.38 -17.15 27.21
N ILE A 508 26.23 -17.70 27.66
CA ILE A 508 26.19 -18.69 28.75
C ILE A 508 26.93 -19.96 28.33
N LYS A 509 26.69 -20.47 27.12
CA LYS A 509 27.36 -21.67 26.60
C LYS A 509 28.87 -21.50 26.55
N GLU A 510 29.38 -20.39 26.01
CA GLU A 510 30.81 -20.11 25.99
C GLU A 510 31.41 -20.03 27.40
N THR A 511 30.64 -19.49 28.36
CA THR A 511 31.04 -19.43 29.77
C THR A 511 31.10 -20.84 30.39
N ILE A 512 30.14 -21.72 30.06
CA ILE A 512 30.14 -23.12 30.50
C ILE A 512 31.33 -23.87 29.91
N GLU A 513 31.58 -23.78 28.59
CA GLU A 513 32.70 -24.46 27.94
C GLU A 513 34.07 -24.05 28.53
N LYS A 514 34.24 -22.76 28.86
CA LYS A 514 35.43 -22.26 29.56
C LYS A 514 35.57 -22.86 30.96
N THR A 515 34.47 -22.99 31.70
CA THR A 515 34.44 -23.57 33.05
C THR A 515 34.71 -25.08 33.02
N ASP A 516 34.09 -25.83 32.11
CA ASP A 516 34.30 -27.26 31.94
C ASP A 516 35.75 -27.58 31.59
N LYS A 517 36.36 -26.80 30.69
CA LYS A 517 37.78 -26.93 30.37
C LYS A 517 38.67 -26.74 31.61
N LYS A 518 38.40 -25.72 32.43
CA LYS A 518 39.13 -25.51 33.70
C LYS A 518 38.96 -26.72 34.63
N HIS A 519 37.77 -27.29 34.74
CA HIS A 519 37.53 -28.48 35.58
C HIS A 519 38.30 -29.70 35.09
N ILE A 520 38.33 -29.96 33.78
CA ILE A 520 39.12 -31.05 33.19
C ILE A 520 40.63 -30.86 33.46
N GLU A 521 41.13 -29.64 33.33
CA GLU A 521 42.53 -29.31 33.62
C GLU A 521 42.87 -29.57 35.10
N ILE A 522 42.03 -29.11 36.03
CA ILE A 522 42.21 -29.35 37.47
C ILE A 522 42.17 -30.85 37.80
N LEU A 523 41.21 -31.59 37.25
CA LEU A 523 41.05 -33.02 37.50
C LEU A 523 42.26 -33.82 36.97
N SER A 524 42.79 -33.45 35.81
CA SER A 524 43.98 -34.07 35.22
C SER A 524 45.21 -33.90 36.11
N VAL A 525 45.40 -32.70 36.67
CA VAL A 525 46.51 -32.42 37.60
C VAL A 525 46.32 -33.18 38.91
N PHE A 526 45.10 -33.24 39.45
CA PHE A 526 44.81 -33.99 40.66
C PHE A 526 45.09 -35.50 40.48
N ALA A 527 44.67 -36.09 39.35
CA ALA A 527 44.96 -37.48 39.02
C ALA A 527 46.47 -37.76 38.95
N ALA A 528 47.24 -36.85 38.34
CA ALA A 528 48.70 -36.97 38.26
C ALA A 528 49.36 -36.97 39.66
N ILE A 529 48.86 -36.15 40.59
CA ILE A 529 49.35 -36.12 41.98
C ILE A 529 49.06 -37.45 42.68
N VAL A 530 47.84 -37.96 42.59
CA VAL A 530 47.45 -39.23 43.25
C VAL A 530 48.29 -40.39 42.72
N LEU A 531 48.47 -40.48 41.39
CA LEU A 531 49.33 -41.49 40.76
C LEU A 531 50.78 -41.35 41.21
N PHE A 532 51.31 -40.13 41.27
CA PHE A 532 52.66 -39.85 41.75
C PHE A 532 52.83 -40.30 43.20
N VAL A 533 51.93 -39.91 44.12
CA VAL A 533 51.99 -40.30 45.53
C VAL A 533 51.91 -41.82 45.67
N SER A 534 50.97 -42.46 44.99
CA SER A 534 50.78 -43.92 45.05
C SER A 534 51.99 -44.70 44.54
N SER A 535 52.64 -44.24 43.47
CA SER A 535 53.85 -44.89 42.94
C SER A 535 55.04 -44.76 43.91
N ASN A 536 55.13 -43.65 44.63
CA ASN A 536 56.25 -43.38 45.52
C ASN A 536 56.17 -44.15 46.85
N ILE A 537 54.97 -44.50 47.33
CA ILE A 537 54.80 -45.38 48.49
C ILE A 537 55.53 -46.72 48.29
N GLN A 538 55.51 -47.27 47.07
CA GLN A 538 56.22 -48.52 46.76
C GLN A 538 57.75 -48.36 46.75
N VAL A 539 58.24 -47.19 46.36
CA VAL A 539 59.68 -46.87 46.34
C VAL A 539 60.20 -46.64 47.75
N PHE A 540 59.42 -45.98 48.61
CA PHE A 540 59.76 -45.76 50.01
C PHE A 540 59.97 -47.07 50.78
N ASN A 541 59.15 -48.09 50.52
CA ASN A 541 59.27 -49.41 51.13
C ASN A 541 60.59 -50.14 50.81
N LYS A 542 61.41 -49.64 49.88
CA LYS A 542 62.73 -50.18 49.53
C LYS A 542 63.90 -49.42 50.18
N THR A 543 63.62 -48.41 50.99
CA THR A 543 64.66 -47.66 51.71
C THR A 543 65.15 -48.47 52.91
N GLU A 544 66.45 -48.77 52.95
CA GLU A 544 67.04 -49.62 53.98
C GLU A 544 67.63 -48.81 55.16
N THR A 545 67.92 -47.52 54.95
CA THR A 545 68.55 -46.64 55.94
C THR A 545 67.72 -45.38 56.22
N ILE A 546 67.86 -44.85 57.44
CA ILE A 546 67.19 -43.60 57.87
C ILE A 546 67.64 -42.41 57.01
N GLU A 547 68.90 -42.40 56.57
CA GLU A 547 69.44 -41.35 55.69
C GLU A 547 68.78 -41.39 54.30
N ASP A 548 68.60 -42.57 53.72
CA ASP A 548 67.91 -42.74 52.44
C ASP A 548 66.43 -42.39 52.54
N ALA A 549 65.78 -42.73 53.65
CA ALA A 549 64.39 -42.36 53.93
C ALA A 549 64.22 -40.83 54.04
N LEU A 550 65.16 -40.13 54.70
CA LEU A 550 65.15 -38.67 54.81
C LEU A 550 65.37 -37.99 53.46
N ARG A 551 66.33 -38.48 52.66
CA ARG A 551 66.57 -37.97 51.29
C ARG A 551 65.36 -38.19 50.39
N PHE A 552 64.73 -39.36 50.49
CA PHE A 552 63.50 -39.66 49.77
C PHE A 552 62.36 -38.72 50.17
N MET A 553 62.12 -38.50 51.48
CA MET A 553 61.09 -37.58 51.95
C MET A 553 61.31 -36.14 51.46
N LEU A 554 62.56 -35.68 51.41
CA LEU A 554 62.89 -34.35 50.90
C LEU A 554 62.62 -34.21 49.40
N ILE A 555 63.01 -35.20 48.59
CA ILE A 555 62.73 -35.22 47.14
C ILE A 555 61.23 -35.33 46.88
N PHE A 556 60.53 -36.14 47.67
CA PHE A 556 59.09 -36.32 47.57
C PHE A 556 58.32 -35.04 47.90
N ALA A 557 58.68 -34.37 49.01
CA ALA A 557 58.11 -33.08 49.39
C ALA A 557 58.40 -32.00 48.34
N TYR A 558 59.61 -31.99 47.76
CA TYR A 558 59.98 -31.08 46.68
C TYR A 558 59.09 -31.24 45.44
N ILE A 559 58.84 -32.47 45.01
CA ILE A 559 57.98 -32.74 43.84
C ILE A 559 56.51 -32.38 44.15
N LEU A 560 56.02 -32.61 45.37
CA LEU A 560 54.67 -32.18 45.76
C LEU A 560 54.51 -30.66 45.75
N ILE A 561 55.52 -29.90 46.21
CA ILE A 561 55.54 -28.45 46.10
C ILE A 561 55.49 -28.02 44.63
N LEU A 562 56.20 -28.71 43.75
CA LEU A 562 56.16 -28.46 42.30
C LEU A 562 54.74 -28.69 41.74
N PHE A 563 54.04 -29.75 42.15
CA PHE A 563 52.64 -29.97 41.78
C PHE A 563 51.70 -28.86 42.28
N ILE A 564 51.87 -28.39 43.52
CA ILE A 564 51.06 -27.29 44.08
C ILE A 564 51.29 -26.00 43.27
N VAL A 565 52.53 -25.72 42.88
CA VAL A 565 52.87 -24.56 42.04
C VAL A 565 52.25 -24.67 40.65
N VAL A 566 52.26 -25.87 40.06
CA VAL A 566 51.61 -26.12 38.77
C VAL A 566 50.08 -25.97 38.86
N ILE A 567 49.43 -26.49 39.92
CA ILE A 567 47.99 -26.27 40.17
C ILE A 567 47.69 -24.78 40.30
N TRP A 568 48.47 -24.06 41.10
CA TRP A 568 48.27 -22.64 41.33
C TRP A 568 48.46 -21.81 40.04
N MET A 569 49.34 -22.26 39.14
CA MET A 569 49.52 -21.65 37.82
C MET A 569 48.34 -21.92 36.88
N ILE A 570 47.80 -23.14 36.87
CA ILE A 570 46.68 -23.55 36.00
C ILE A 570 45.33 -22.99 36.47
N THR A 571 45.11 -22.92 37.79
CA THR A 571 43.86 -22.42 38.38
C THR A 571 43.67 -20.91 38.26
N ARG A 572 44.68 -20.17 37.81
CA ARG A 572 44.62 -18.71 37.68
C ARG A 572 44.06 -18.29 36.32
N GLU A 573 43.07 -17.40 36.36
CA GLU A 573 42.33 -16.93 35.19
C GLU A 573 43.12 -16.12 34.16
N SER A 574 44.33 -15.65 34.49
CA SER A 574 45.12 -14.87 33.56
C SER A 574 45.70 -15.79 32.48
N ALA A 575 45.01 -15.85 31.34
CA ALA A 575 45.53 -16.37 30.07
C ALA A 575 47.03 -16.05 29.95
N PHE A 576 47.80 -17.04 29.47
CA PHE A 576 49.26 -17.11 29.23
C PHE A 576 49.90 -15.89 28.50
N ALA A 577 49.63 -14.67 28.94
CA ALA A 577 50.27 -13.45 28.51
C ALA A 577 51.45 -13.23 29.46
N ILE A 578 52.63 -13.68 29.03
CA ILE A 578 53.92 -13.63 29.74
C ILE A 578 54.21 -12.24 30.35
N LYS A 579 53.62 -11.17 29.78
CA LYS A 579 53.76 -9.78 30.25
C LYS A 579 52.97 -9.40 31.51
N LYS A 580 52.02 -10.22 31.98
CA LYS A 580 51.18 -9.91 33.17
C LYS A 580 51.50 -10.79 34.40
N ILE A 581 52.62 -11.51 34.38
CA ILE A 581 53.04 -12.35 35.51
C ILE A 581 53.77 -11.47 36.53
N PRO A 582 53.27 -11.31 37.78
CA PRO A 582 53.94 -10.55 38.82
C PRO A 582 55.37 -11.05 39.09
N MET A 583 56.28 -10.16 39.47
CA MET A 583 57.70 -10.45 39.71
C MET A 583 57.93 -11.62 40.70
N ILE A 584 57.02 -11.80 41.66
CA ILE A 584 57.06 -12.89 42.64
C ILE A 584 57.04 -14.28 42.01
N HIS A 585 56.38 -14.47 40.87
CA HIS A 585 56.31 -15.76 40.19
C HIS A 585 57.58 -16.06 39.42
N TRP A 586 58.21 -15.05 38.84
CA TRP A 586 59.53 -15.18 38.23
C TRP A 586 60.55 -15.59 39.29
N ILE A 587 60.50 -14.98 40.47
CA ILE A 587 61.33 -15.37 41.61
C ILE A 587 61.06 -16.83 42.02
N LEU A 588 59.80 -17.26 42.04
CA LEU A 588 59.43 -18.63 42.41
C LEU A 588 59.87 -19.67 41.35
N ILE A 589 59.72 -19.37 40.06
CA ILE A 589 60.18 -20.23 38.95
C ILE A 589 61.71 -20.31 38.93
N ILE A 590 62.39 -19.17 39.09
CA ILE A 590 63.86 -19.11 39.18
C ILE A 590 64.34 -19.86 40.42
N GLY A 591 63.66 -19.71 41.56
CA GLY A 591 63.93 -20.46 42.79
C GLY A 591 63.78 -21.97 42.61
N LEU A 592 62.74 -22.43 41.92
CA LEU A 592 62.56 -23.84 41.56
C LEU A 592 63.65 -24.34 40.61
N ALA A 593 64.05 -23.56 39.61
CA ALA A 593 65.13 -23.89 38.67
C ALA A 593 66.50 -23.99 39.36
N ILE A 594 66.79 -23.08 40.29
CA ILE A 594 68.01 -23.12 41.12
C ILE A 594 67.96 -24.32 42.06
N SER A 595 66.81 -24.61 42.68
CA SER A 595 66.65 -25.75 43.59
C SER A 595 66.81 -27.10 42.87
N THR A 596 66.23 -27.26 41.67
CA THR A 596 66.45 -28.45 40.82
C THR A 596 67.90 -28.58 40.40
N PHE A 597 68.55 -27.48 40.02
CA PHE A 597 69.98 -27.46 39.67
C PHE A 597 70.87 -27.85 40.85
N CYS A 598 70.59 -27.37 42.05
CA CYS A 598 71.27 -27.76 43.28
C CYS A 598 71.04 -29.25 43.63
N ALA A 599 69.81 -29.76 43.50
CA ALA A 599 69.50 -31.17 43.70
C ALA A 599 70.26 -32.08 42.70
N PHE A 600 70.36 -31.66 41.44
CA PHE A 600 71.15 -32.35 40.42
C PHE A 600 72.65 -32.35 40.75
N LEU A 601 73.21 -31.23 41.20
CA LEU A 601 74.62 -31.15 41.61
C LEU A 601 74.93 -32.02 42.83
N LEU A 602 74.00 -32.11 43.79
CA LEU A 602 74.13 -32.98 44.97
C LEU A 602 74.03 -34.49 44.62
N SER A 603 73.47 -34.84 43.46
CA SER A 603 73.37 -36.24 42.99
C SER A 603 74.64 -36.76 42.29
N LYS A 604 75.56 -35.85 41.86
CA LYS A 604 76.81 -36.21 41.16
C LYS A 604 77.75 -37.19 41.92
N PRO A 605 77.89 -37.16 43.26
CA PRO A 605 78.75 -38.11 43.97
C PRO A 605 78.27 -39.56 43.82
N ILE A 606 76.96 -39.77 43.64
CA ILE A 606 76.33 -41.10 43.58
C ILE A 606 76.57 -41.74 42.21
N VAL A 607 76.41 -40.98 41.11
CA VAL A 607 76.68 -41.49 39.75
C VAL A 607 78.14 -41.89 39.60
N ASN A 608 79.07 -41.08 40.13
CA ASN A 608 80.49 -41.40 40.13
C ASN A 608 80.82 -42.62 41.03
N ALA A 609 80.15 -42.78 42.17
CA ALA A 609 80.37 -43.93 43.06
C ALA A 609 79.88 -45.25 42.44
N ILE A 610 78.74 -45.24 41.73
CA ILE A 610 78.22 -46.41 41.00
C ILE A 610 79.17 -46.81 39.87
N GLU A 611 79.73 -45.83 39.14
CA GLU A 611 80.69 -46.09 38.05
C GLU A 611 82.05 -46.61 38.58
N ILE A 612 82.50 -46.12 39.74
CA ILE A 612 83.72 -46.60 40.41
C ILE A 612 83.55 -48.02 40.96
N ASN A 613 82.42 -48.34 41.59
CA ASN A 613 82.15 -49.69 42.11
C ASN A 613 82.07 -50.72 40.96
N ALA A 614 81.40 -50.40 39.86
CA ALA A 614 81.37 -51.26 38.67
C ALA A 614 82.79 -51.52 38.09
N ARG A 615 83.68 -50.52 38.16
CA ARG A 615 85.09 -50.68 37.76
C ARG A 615 85.88 -51.55 38.73
N ILE A 616 85.66 -51.42 40.04
CA ILE A 616 86.33 -52.22 41.07
C ILE A 616 85.94 -53.69 40.96
N ASP A 617 84.65 -54.01 40.78
CA ASP A 617 84.17 -55.38 40.61
C ASP A 617 84.82 -56.04 39.37
N SER A 618 84.92 -55.30 38.27
CA SER A 618 85.60 -55.78 37.05
C SER A 618 87.11 -56.02 37.21
N LEU A 619 87.75 -55.36 38.18
CA LEU A 619 89.19 -55.52 38.48
C LEU A 619 89.42 -56.67 39.46
N VAL A 620 88.51 -56.89 40.41
CA VAL A 620 88.53 -58.03 41.34
C VAL A 620 88.36 -59.35 40.56
N ASP A 621 87.43 -59.40 39.60
CA ASP A 621 87.23 -60.58 38.74
C ASP A 621 88.47 -60.93 37.92
N ARG A 622 89.17 -59.93 37.37
CA ARG A 622 90.44 -60.16 36.63
C ARG A 622 91.55 -60.69 37.52
N ARG A 623 91.62 -60.26 38.78
CA ARG A 623 92.64 -60.71 39.73
C ARG A 623 92.39 -62.15 40.19
N LEU A 624 91.14 -62.53 40.42
CA LEU A 624 90.76 -63.91 40.75
C LEU A 624 91.07 -64.87 39.59
N GLN A 625 90.88 -64.45 38.34
CA GLN A 625 91.26 -65.25 37.17
C GLN A 625 92.79 -65.40 37.03
N SER A 626 93.59 -64.38 37.36
CA SER A 626 95.05 -64.49 37.29
C SER A 626 95.62 -65.39 38.39
N THR A 627 95.04 -65.40 39.60
CA THR A 627 95.52 -66.26 40.70
C THR A 627 95.13 -67.73 40.53
N ASN A 628 93.98 -68.02 39.90
CA ASN A 628 93.58 -69.39 39.60
C ASN A 628 94.45 -70.05 38.50
N ASN A 629 95.02 -69.28 37.58
CA ASN A 629 95.85 -69.83 36.51
C ASN A 629 97.26 -70.27 36.96
N ASP A 630 97.79 -69.70 38.05
CA ASP A 630 99.11 -70.06 38.58
C ASP A 630 99.11 -71.31 39.48
N ILE A 631 97.95 -71.67 40.06
CA ILE A 631 97.81 -72.84 40.95
C ILE A 631 97.59 -74.15 40.15
N ILE A 632 97.14 -74.08 38.89
CA ILE A 632 96.73 -75.26 38.10
C ILE A 632 97.91 -76.00 37.41
N LYS A 633 99.15 -75.51 37.49
CA LYS A 633 100.32 -76.18 36.87
C LYS A 633 100.94 -77.33 37.67
N VAL A 634 100.49 -77.61 38.89
CA VAL A 634 101.06 -78.68 39.73
C VAL A 634 99.93 -79.57 40.26
N ILE A 635 99.72 -80.73 39.62
CA ILE A 635 99.16 -82.02 40.11
C ILE A 635 98.33 -82.71 39.01
N PRO A 636 98.58 -84.02 38.69
CA PRO A 636 98.00 -84.67 37.52
C PRO A 636 96.59 -85.29 37.75
N ARG A 637 95.83 -85.33 36.65
CA ARG A 637 94.46 -85.88 36.51
C ARG A 637 94.34 -87.35 36.93
N LYS A 638 93.32 -87.68 37.74
CA LYS A 638 92.72 -89.02 37.80
C LYS A 638 91.19 -88.94 37.71
N LYS A 639 90.64 -89.61 36.69
CA LYS A 639 89.21 -89.92 36.47
C LYS A 639 88.70 -90.86 37.58
N ILE A 640 87.42 -90.74 37.96
CA ILE A 640 86.42 -91.80 38.26
C ILE A 640 85.10 -91.07 38.62
N ILE A 641 84.13 -90.99 37.70
CA ILE A 641 82.85 -91.74 37.62
C ILE A 641 81.87 -91.47 38.79
N LEU A 642 80.75 -90.84 38.43
CA LEU A 642 79.57 -90.48 39.24
C LEU A 642 78.69 -91.70 39.56
N THR A 643 78.00 -91.67 40.71
CA THR A 643 76.65 -92.23 40.86
C THR A 643 75.83 -91.48 41.93
N PRO A 644 74.48 -91.52 41.85
CA PRO A 644 73.60 -90.47 42.35
C PRO A 644 72.78 -90.84 43.59
N LYS A 645 72.78 -89.97 44.59
CA LYS A 645 71.79 -89.75 45.68
C LYS A 645 72.45 -88.67 46.54
N GLU A 646 72.07 -87.41 46.42
CA GLU A 646 71.02 -86.82 47.24
C GLU A 646 70.44 -85.57 46.54
N LYS A 647 69.16 -85.65 46.20
CA LYS A 647 68.26 -84.51 46.09
C LYS A 647 67.74 -84.23 47.51
N LYS A 648 67.93 -83.02 48.04
CA LYS A 648 66.88 -82.20 48.69
C LYS A 648 67.44 -80.92 49.33
N GLN A 649 66.78 -79.80 48.99
CA GLN A 649 66.84 -78.45 49.56
C GLN A 649 68.18 -77.73 49.29
N ILE A 650 68.22 -76.67 48.47
CA ILE A 650 67.45 -75.40 48.56
C ILE A 650 66.88 -74.98 47.20
#